data_AF-A0A258UAP2-F1
#
_entry.id   AF-A0A258UAP2-F1
#
_cell.length_a   1.000
_cell.length_b   1.000
_cell.length_c   1.000
_cell.angle_alpha   90.00
_cell.angle_beta   90.00
_cell.angle_gamma   90.00
#
_symmetry.space_group_name_H-M   'P 1'
#
loop_
_entity.id
_entity.type
_entity.pdbx_description
1 polymer ?
#
loop_
_entity_poly.entity_id
_entity_poly.type
_entity_poly.pdbx_seq_one_letter_code
_entity_poly.pdbx_strand_id
1 'polypeptide(L)'
;MGCKKGVEETGTIAICPEVISTDPAAGAINVPTTKVITATFNEPMNPTTINNSTFLLQEGTVLVSGAVSYTGSTASFTPSVPLKSNTVYTATITTGAKDNLKSSMIQNYVWSFNTGAVPTVVSTDPINNAANVGLIKNVSATFSTAMNPATITSSSFILKQGVTVISGGVTYSGTTATFTPVVPFLENTVYTATIVKTSKDLAGNAMIADYTWSFATGTIPIVVSTSPVDGATDVMLNKVITASFSKVMNPVTMNSSTFLLSDGTTPITGTITYSGNTAAFKPSVLLLPNTLYTTTITTGVRDSSGNATASNYTWTFRTGVLLDAIRPTVIATDPANGTLSVPVNKVLTATFSENMDSTSINNTTFLVKNGSATIPGTVTYSGRVATFVPTSNLASGTLYTGTITIGARDVVGNTLAVDYNWTFTTIDIIKPTVLSTDPTNGATNVPLNKVITATFSEDMDPSSINNTSFLVKNGSTTVPGTVTYSGRVATFVPTINLANITLYTGTITTAAKDLAGNTLATDYSWTFTTLALADIINPTVLSTDPSNGATSVPLNKVITATFSENMDPSSISNTSFLVKNGSTNISGSVSYSGLVASFVPTSSLLENTVYTGTITTGAKDLAGNTLASDYIWTFTTILPVVVPPSLIVFGVFGGNAGITNQGINTVINNGGIGTTAASTLITGFHDGITGDVYTETPLNVGLVNGRIHTAPPAPGTAASAIIAAQGLADANALYLSISPASKPGGTDPGAGELGGLTLAPGVYKSASGTFNISNGNLTLDAKGDPNAVWVFQTAAGLTVGIAGPTGAKSVIMINGGLPKNVFWHVGSAATINGAGGGTMVGTIIAYAGVTFSTPGNTTQTILNGRALSLNASVTMVNTTINVQ
;
A
#
# COMPACT_ATOMS: atom_id res chain seq x y z
N MET A 1 -24.17 67.93 -105.50
CA MET A 1 -25.38 68.77 -105.60
C MET A 1 -25.17 69.96 -104.67
N GLY A 2 -25.14 71.18 -105.21
CA GLY A 2 -24.81 72.39 -104.44
C GLY A 2 -25.97 72.87 -103.56
N CYS A 3 -25.63 73.55 -102.47
CA CYS A 3 -26.61 74.13 -101.54
C CYS A 3 -27.50 75.19 -102.20
N LYS A 4 -28.80 75.21 -101.86
CA LYS A 4 -29.73 76.27 -102.28
C LYS A 4 -29.30 77.60 -101.66
N LYS A 5 -28.75 78.50 -102.47
CA LYS A 5 -28.38 79.87 -102.08
C LYS A 5 -29.65 80.76 -102.14
N GLY A 6 -29.90 81.54 -101.08
CA GLY A 6 -30.90 82.62 -101.13
C GLY A 6 -30.45 83.70 -102.10
N VAL A 7 -31.36 84.19 -102.95
CA VAL A 7 -31.07 85.08 -104.08
C VAL A 7 -30.55 86.45 -103.59
N GLU A 8 -29.29 86.78 -103.92
CA GLU A 8 -28.71 88.08 -104.33
C GLU A 8 -27.19 88.16 -103.97
N GLU A 9 -26.36 88.23 -105.04
CA GLU A 9 -25.00 88.81 -105.25
C GLU A 9 -23.95 88.83 -104.10
N THR A 10 -22.67 88.42 -104.18
CA THR A 10 -21.66 88.16 -105.23
C THR A 10 -20.60 87.13 -104.72
N GLY A 11 -19.97 86.35 -105.60
CA GLY A 11 -18.50 86.13 -105.54
C GLY A 11 -17.81 85.02 -104.72
N THR A 12 -18.45 84.22 -103.84
CA THR A 12 -17.75 83.13 -103.10
C THR A 12 -18.45 81.77 -103.24
N ILE A 13 -17.66 80.72 -103.55
CA ILE A 13 -18.05 79.30 -103.47
C ILE A 13 -18.24 78.99 -101.99
N ALA A 14 -19.48 79.07 -101.52
CA ALA A 14 -19.82 78.71 -100.14
C ALA A 14 -19.78 77.18 -100.02
N ILE A 15 -18.97 76.68 -99.10
CA ILE A 15 -19.08 75.30 -98.62
C ILE A 15 -20.44 75.16 -97.93
N CYS A 16 -21.01 73.96 -97.99
CA CYS A 16 -22.29 73.70 -97.36
C CYS A 16 -22.06 73.48 -95.86
N PRO A 17 -22.92 74.03 -94.99
CA PRO A 17 -22.87 73.70 -93.58
C PRO A 17 -23.13 72.22 -93.34
N GLU A 18 -22.27 71.59 -92.56
CA GLU A 18 -22.32 70.17 -92.20
C GLU A 18 -22.01 70.00 -90.71
N VAL A 19 -22.75 69.11 -90.05
CA VAL A 19 -22.42 68.70 -88.67
C VAL A 19 -21.26 67.73 -88.71
N ILE A 20 -20.12 68.13 -88.13
CA ILE A 20 -18.88 67.34 -88.11
C ILE A 20 -18.73 66.48 -86.85
N SER A 21 -19.41 66.85 -85.76
CA SER A 21 -19.40 66.07 -84.52
C SER A 21 -20.63 66.35 -83.67
N THR A 22 -21.01 65.36 -82.86
CA THR A 22 -22.12 65.45 -81.91
C THR A 22 -21.67 64.93 -80.54
N ASP A 23 -22.24 65.51 -79.48
CA ASP A 23 -22.10 65.02 -78.11
C ASP A 23 -23.49 65.03 -77.44
N PRO A 24 -24.08 63.87 -77.10
CA PRO A 24 -23.53 62.53 -77.26
C PRO A 24 -23.28 62.16 -78.72
N ALA A 25 -22.20 61.39 -78.94
CA ALA A 25 -21.92 60.81 -80.25
C ALA A 25 -23.08 59.91 -80.69
N ALA A 26 -23.24 59.75 -82.01
CA ALA A 26 -24.24 58.85 -82.57
C ALA A 26 -24.09 57.42 -82.02
N GLY A 27 -25.20 56.86 -81.51
CA GLY A 27 -25.24 55.54 -80.88
C GLY A 27 -24.74 55.49 -79.44
N ALA A 28 -24.39 56.62 -78.81
CA ALA A 28 -23.93 56.62 -77.42
C ALA A 28 -24.97 55.97 -76.48
N ILE A 29 -24.51 55.07 -75.62
CA ILE A 29 -25.31 54.42 -74.56
C ILE A 29 -24.93 54.99 -73.20
N ASN A 30 -25.79 54.79 -72.20
CA ASN A 30 -25.57 55.29 -70.84
C ASN A 30 -25.36 56.81 -70.76
N VAL A 31 -26.02 57.56 -71.65
CA VAL A 31 -25.96 59.02 -71.63
C VAL A 31 -26.62 59.53 -70.33
N PRO A 32 -25.98 60.48 -69.61
CA PRO A 32 -26.59 61.12 -68.45
C PRO A 32 -27.95 61.72 -68.82
N THR A 33 -28.96 61.50 -68.00
CA THR A 33 -30.30 62.09 -68.21
C THR A 33 -30.30 63.63 -68.23
N THR A 34 -29.27 64.28 -67.68
CA THR A 34 -29.09 65.74 -67.69
C THR A 34 -28.18 66.24 -68.82
N LYS A 35 -27.81 65.39 -69.78
CA LYS A 35 -26.85 65.74 -70.82
C LYS A 35 -27.40 66.84 -71.73
N VAL A 36 -26.61 67.90 -71.92
CA VAL A 36 -26.81 68.89 -72.98
C VAL A 36 -26.37 68.26 -74.30
N ILE A 37 -27.24 68.29 -75.30
CA ILE A 37 -27.03 67.64 -76.59
C ILE A 37 -26.43 68.67 -77.53
N THR A 38 -25.27 68.40 -78.12
CA THR A 38 -24.58 69.38 -78.97
C THR A 38 -24.29 68.83 -80.36
N ALA A 39 -24.25 69.75 -81.33
CA ALA A 39 -23.83 69.50 -82.70
C ALA A 39 -22.87 70.62 -83.13
N THR A 40 -21.67 70.25 -83.56
CA THR A 40 -20.65 71.19 -84.04
C THR A 40 -20.60 71.16 -85.56
N PHE A 41 -20.60 72.34 -86.17
CA PHE A 41 -20.58 72.52 -87.62
C PHE A 41 -19.16 72.74 -88.15
N ASN A 42 -18.92 72.40 -89.42
CA ASN A 42 -17.68 72.69 -90.14
C ASN A 42 -17.37 74.19 -90.26
N GLU A 43 -18.38 75.05 -90.13
CA GLU A 43 -18.28 76.50 -90.23
C GLU A 43 -19.27 77.24 -89.30
N PRO A 44 -19.09 78.55 -89.05
CA PRO A 44 -20.03 79.34 -88.26
C PRO A 44 -21.42 79.49 -88.93
N MET A 45 -22.46 79.04 -88.21
CA MET A 45 -23.87 79.19 -88.57
C MET A 45 -24.43 80.58 -88.24
N ASN A 46 -25.54 80.95 -88.89
CA ASN A 46 -26.34 82.11 -88.52
C ASN A 46 -27.11 81.81 -87.22
N PRO A 47 -26.78 82.49 -86.10
CA PRO A 47 -27.38 82.20 -84.80
C PRO A 47 -28.92 82.32 -84.79
N THR A 48 -29.51 83.20 -85.61
CA THR A 48 -30.97 83.38 -85.65
C THR A 48 -31.70 82.17 -86.26
N THR A 49 -31.00 81.38 -87.07
CA THR A 49 -31.55 80.16 -87.70
C THR A 49 -31.31 78.90 -86.89
N ILE A 50 -30.54 78.96 -85.81
CA ILE A 50 -30.32 77.87 -84.87
C ILE A 50 -31.26 78.08 -83.67
N ASN A 51 -32.42 77.42 -83.69
CA ASN A 51 -33.47 77.59 -82.70
C ASN A 51 -34.27 76.29 -82.53
N ASN A 52 -35.31 76.30 -81.69
CA ASN A 52 -36.13 75.13 -81.37
C ASN A 52 -36.91 74.54 -82.56
N SER A 53 -36.96 75.19 -83.72
CA SER A 53 -37.53 74.60 -84.94
C SER A 53 -36.47 73.90 -85.80
N THR A 54 -35.18 74.18 -85.58
CA THR A 54 -34.09 73.67 -86.41
C THR A 54 -33.15 72.72 -85.69
N PHE A 55 -33.10 72.74 -84.35
CA PHE A 55 -32.49 71.69 -83.53
C PHE A 55 -33.57 71.03 -82.68
N LEU A 56 -33.98 69.83 -83.09
CA LEU A 56 -35.04 69.04 -82.48
C LEU A 56 -34.44 67.89 -81.68
N LEU A 57 -35.06 67.56 -80.54
CA LEU A 57 -34.80 66.33 -79.79
C LEU A 57 -36.13 65.60 -79.60
N GLN A 58 -36.17 64.30 -79.87
CA GLN A 58 -37.39 63.49 -79.85
C GLN A 58 -37.24 62.22 -79.02
N GLU A 59 -38.27 61.89 -78.24
CA GLU A 59 -38.52 60.57 -77.65
C GLU A 59 -39.52 59.84 -78.56
N GLY A 60 -39.04 58.89 -79.37
CA GLY A 60 -39.86 58.33 -80.45
C GLY A 60 -40.32 59.43 -81.41
N THR A 61 -41.63 59.70 -81.47
CA THR A 61 -42.20 60.78 -82.29
C THR A 61 -42.49 62.08 -81.51
N VAL A 62 -42.31 62.08 -80.18
CA VAL A 62 -42.67 63.19 -79.31
C VAL A 62 -41.50 64.16 -79.17
N LEU A 63 -41.70 65.45 -79.42
CA LEU A 63 -40.69 66.47 -79.20
C LEU A 63 -40.42 66.69 -77.71
N VAL A 64 -39.15 66.63 -77.32
CA VAL A 64 -38.68 66.99 -75.98
C VAL A 64 -38.61 68.50 -75.89
N SER A 65 -39.17 69.09 -74.82
CA SER A 65 -39.04 70.51 -74.57
C SER A 65 -37.62 70.86 -74.10
N GLY A 66 -37.04 71.92 -74.66
CA GLY A 66 -35.71 72.39 -74.32
C GLY A 66 -35.42 73.78 -74.87
N ALA A 67 -34.26 74.30 -74.50
CA ALA A 67 -33.73 75.55 -75.01
C ALA A 67 -32.54 75.27 -75.95
N VAL A 68 -32.57 75.86 -77.13
CA VAL A 68 -31.46 75.85 -78.07
C VAL A 68 -30.62 77.10 -77.90
N SER A 69 -29.31 76.92 -77.80
CA SER A 69 -28.31 77.99 -77.85
C SER A 69 -27.26 77.67 -78.91
N TYR A 70 -26.53 78.71 -79.32
CA TYR A 70 -25.49 78.59 -80.34
C TYR A 70 -24.32 79.49 -79.99
N THR A 71 -23.12 78.91 -79.94
CA THR A 71 -21.90 79.64 -79.57
C THR A 71 -20.72 79.13 -80.39
N GLY A 72 -19.95 80.04 -81.01
CA GLY A 72 -18.86 79.67 -81.92
C GLY A 72 -19.38 78.94 -83.15
N SER A 73 -19.06 77.63 -83.23
CA SER A 73 -19.53 76.70 -84.28
C SER A 73 -20.43 75.58 -83.74
N THR A 74 -20.93 75.69 -82.51
CA THR A 74 -21.64 74.59 -81.82
C THR A 74 -23.05 75.02 -81.41
N ALA A 75 -24.04 74.27 -81.89
CA ALA A 75 -25.40 74.33 -81.38
C ALA A 75 -25.54 73.42 -80.16
N SER A 76 -26.25 73.87 -79.14
CA SER A 76 -26.54 73.12 -77.92
C SER A 76 -28.04 73.11 -77.66
N PHE A 77 -28.59 71.93 -77.42
CA PHE A 77 -29.95 71.71 -76.95
C PHE A 77 -29.90 71.30 -75.48
N THR A 78 -30.44 72.14 -74.61
CA THR A 78 -30.56 71.89 -73.17
C THR A 78 -32.00 71.47 -72.86
N PRO A 79 -32.27 70.20 -72.52
CA PRO A 79 -33.60 69.76 -72.13
C PRO A 79 -34.14 70.55 -70.92
N SER A 80 -35.42 70.93 -70.95
CA SER A 80 -36.06 71.70 -69.86
C SER A 80 -36.30 70.87 -68.59
N VAL A 81 -36.39 69.55 -68.75
CA VAL A 81 -36.41 68.56 -67.66
C VAL A 81 -35.37 67.47 -67.99
N PRO A 82 -34.80 66.79 -66.99
CA PRO A 82 -33.95 65.63 -67.24
C PRO A 82 -34.66 64.63 -68.15
N LEU A 83 -33.93 64.10 -69.13
CA LEU A 83 -34.39 63.06 -70.03
C LEU A 83 -34.81 61.83 -69.20
N LYS A 84 -35.84 61.10 -69.63
CA LYS A 84 -36.18 59.79 -69.05
C LYS A 84 -34.98 58.84 -69.16
N SER A 85 -34.74 58.05 -68.13
CA SER A 85 -33.70 57.03 -68.09
C SER A 85 -34.03 55.84 -68.99
N ASN A 86 -33.01 55.07 -69.38
CA ASN A 86 -33.12 53.90 -70.25
C ASN A 86 -33.98 54.13 -71.50
N THR A 87 -33.88 55.32 -72.11
CA THR A 87 -34.74 55.77 -73.20
C THR A 87 -33.89 56.25 -74.38
N VAL A 88 -34.25 55.81 -75.58
CA VAL A 88 -33.62 56.25 -76.82
C VAL A 88 -34.19 57.59 -77.26
N TYR A 89 -33.31 58.57 -77.44
CA TYR A 89 -33.64 59.87 -78.00
C TYR A 89 -33.02 60.03 -79.39
N THR A 90 -33.73 60.73 -80.27
CA THR A 90 -33.27 61.09 -81.61
C THR A 90 -33.14 62.60 -81.71
N ALA A 91 -31.94 63.10 -81.97
CA ALA A 91 -31.66 64.50 -82.22
C ALA A 91 -31.58 64.77 -83.73
N THR A 92 -32.11 65.91 -84.16
CA THR A 92 -32.13 66.31 -85.57
C THR A 92 -31.73 67.78 -85.71
N ILE A 93 -30.70 68.07 -86.50
CA ILE A 93 -30.51 69.40 -87.09
C ILE A 93 -31.19 69.40 -88.46
N THR A 94 -32.19 70.27 -88.65
CA THR A 94 -32.95 70.33 -89.90
C THR A 94 -32.24 71.19 -90.95
N THR A 95 -32.60 71.03 -92.23
CA THR A 95 -32.19 71.94 -93.32
C THR A 95 -32.67 73.39 -93.15
N GLY A 96 -33.44 73.71 -92.10
CA GLY A 96 -33.76 75.09 -91.74
C GLY A 96 -32.58 75.85 -91.12
N ALA A 97 -31.56 75.15 -90.62
CA ALA A 97 -30.31 75.74 -90.14
C ALA A 97 -29.47 76.27 -91.32
N LYS A 98 -29.02 77.53 -91.23
CA LYS A 98 -28.27 78.20 -92.31
C LYS A 98 -26.99 78.85 -91.81
N ASP A 99 -26.00 79.00 -92.68
CA ASP A 99 -24.83 79.83 -92.43
C ASP A 99 -25.15 81.34 -92.48
N ASN A 100 -24.15 82.18 -92.17
CA ASN A 100 -24.27 83.63 -92.30
C ASN A 100 -24.51 84.12 -93.74
N LEU A 101 -24.19 83.29 -94.74
CA LEU A 101 -24.44 83.53 -96.17
C LEU A 101 -25.82 83.02 -96.63
N LYS A 102 -26.66 82.54 -95.68
CA LYS A 102 -28.00 81.96 -95.90
C LYS A 102 -27.99 80.64 -96.68
N SER A 103 -26.86 79.96 -96.82
CA SER A 103 -26.77 78.58 -97.33
C SER A 103 -27.35 77.62 -96.29
N SER A 104 -28.23 76.73 -96.73
CA SER A 104 -28.83 75.69 -95.86
C SER A 104 -27.99 74.42 -95.89
N MET A 105 -28.08 73.60 -94.85
CA MET A 105 -27.56 72.23 -94.89
C MET A 105 -28.18 71.43 -96.06
N ILE A 106 -27.44 70.47 -96.62
CA ILE A 106 -27.89 69.66 -97.76
C ILE A 106 -29.07 68.74 -97.39
N GLN A 107 -29.04 68.19 -96.18
CA GLN A 107 -30.05 67.30 -95.64
C GLN A 107 -30.13 67.47 -94.12
N ASN A 108 -31.20 66.98 -93.51
CA ASN A 108 -31.27 66.89 -92.05
C ASN A 108 -30.16 65.98 -91.55
N TYR A 109 -29.47 66.40 -90.48
CA TYR A 109 -28.53 65.55 -89.77
C TYR A 109 -29.25 64.93 -88.57
N VAL A 110 -29.36 63.60 -88.56
CA VAL A 110 -30.12 62.85 -87.54
C VAL A 110 -29.19 61.88 -86.83
N TRP A 111 -29.22 61.86 -85.51
CA TRP A 111 -28.52 60.86 -84.71
C TRP A 111 -29.32 60.49 -83.47
N SER A 112 -29.08 59.29 -82.95
CA SER A 112 -29.74 58.80 -81.75
C SER A 112 -28.73 58.47 -80.65
N PHE A 113 -29.18 58.54 -79.40
CA PHE A 113 -28.44 58.07 -78.23
C PHE A 113 -29.41 57.47 -77.21
N ASN A 114 -28.91 56.66 -76.28
CA ASN A 114 -29.70 56.03 -75.22
C ASN A 114 -29.23 56.53 -73.85
N THR A 115 -30.17 57.01 -73.03
CA THR A 115 -29.89 57.37 -71.64
C THR A 115 -29.67 56.13 -70.78
N GLY A 116 -28.84 56.23 -69.74
CA GLY A 116 -28.58 55.10 -68.83
C GLY A 116 -29.78 54.71 -67.97
N ALA A 117 -29.82 53.46 -67.50
CA ALA A 117 -30.75 53.06 -66.45
C ALA A 117 -30.38 53.72 -65.11
N VAL A 118 -31.38 54.05 -64.29
CA VAL A 118 -31.11 54.61 -62.96
C VAL A 118 -30.60 53.53 -62.00
N PRO A 119 -29.68 53.87 -61.07
CA PRO A 119 -29.25 52.94 -60.05
C PRO A 119 -30.39 52.60 -59.08
N THR A 120 -30.47 51.33 -58.69
CA THR A 120 -31.40 50.82 -57.66
C THR A 120 -30.63 49.97 -56.66
N VAL A 121 -31.13 49.85 -55.42
CA VAL A 121 -30.58 48.89 -54.44
C VAL A 121 -31.17 47.52 -54.72
N VAL A 122 -30.31 46.55 -55.00
CA VAL A 122 -30.67 45.16 -55.34
C VAL A 122 -30.77 44.29 -54.08
N SER A 123 -29.87 44.52 -53.11
CA SER A 123 -29.86 43.78 -51.85
C SER A 123 -29.22 44.59 -50.73
N THR A 124 -29.55 44.24 -49.50
CA THR A 124 -28.96 44.83 -48.29
C THR A 124 -28.50 43.73 -47.34
N ASP A 125 -27.45 44.00 -46.58
CA ASP A 125 -27.04 43.17 -45.44
C ASP A 125 -26.77 44.09 -44.23
N PRO A 126 -27.56 44.03 -43.15
CA PRO A 126 -28.68 43.12 -42.96
C PRO A 126 -29.82 43.31 -43.97
N ILE A 127 -30.53 42.23 -44.27
CA ILE A 127 -31.76 42.28 -45.08
C ILE A 127 -32.81 43.13 -44.37
N ASN A 128 -33.77 43.68 -45.13
CA ASN A 128 -34.84 44.48 -44.54
C ASN A 128 -35.63 43.66 -43.51
N ASN A 129 -35.86 44.27 -42.34
CA ASN A 129 -36.48 43.68 -41.15
C ASN A 129 -35.71 42.50 -40.54
N ALA A 130 -34.40 42.37 -40.80
CA ALA A 130 -33.58 41.38 -40.11
C ALA A 130 -33.65 41.58 -38.59
N ALA A 131 -33.87 40.49 -37.85
CA ALA A 131 -33.85 40.46 -36.39
C ALA A 131 -32.57 39.79 -35.88
N ASN A 132 -32.23 40.01 -34.60
CA ASN A 132 -31.06 39.42 -33.93
C ASN A 132 -29.72 39.74 -34.63
N VAL A 133 -29.63 40.91 -35.25
CA VAL A 133 -28.39 41.38 -35.87
C VAL A 133 -27.32 41.60 -34.81
N GLY A 134 -26.08 41.18 -35.10
CA GLY A 134 -24.94 41.36 -34.22
C GLY A 134 -24.61 42.83 -33.98
N LEU A 135 -24.14 43.15 -32.78
CA LEU A 135 -23.88 44.51 -32.34
C LEU A 135 -22.69 45.17 -33.06
N ILE A 136 -21.83 44.38 -33.71
CA ILE A 136 -20.67 44.85 -34.50
C ILE A 136 -20.86 44.65 -36.02
N LYS A 137 -22.11 44.54 -36.47
CA LYS A 137 -22.43 44.26 -37.87
C LYS A 137 -22.18 45.50 -38.76
N ASN A 138 -21.45 45.31 -39.86
CA ASN A 138 -21.40 46.29 -40.93
C ASN A 138 -22.71 46.26 -41.73
N VAL A 139 -23.20 47.43 -42.12
CA VAL A 139 -24.47 47.59 -42.84
C VAL A 139 -24.13 47.91 -44.29
N SER A 140 -24.69 47.18 -45.25
CA SER A 140 -24.34 47.32 -46.66
C SER A 140 -25.55 47.34 -47.59
N ALA A 141 -25.36 47.97 -48.74
CA ALA A 141 -26.32 48.00 -49.84
C ALA A 141 -25.58 47.74 -51.16
N THR A 142 -26.08 46.80 -51.94
CA THR A 142 -25.56 46.46 -53.27
C THR A 142 -26.46 47.05 -54.34
N PHE A 143 -25.88 47.74 -55.31
CA PHE A 143 -26.58 48.49 -56.36
C PHE A 143 -26.66 47.71 -57.67
N SER A 144 -27.64 48.05 -58.51
CA SER A 144 -27.85 47.45 -59.84
C SER A 144 -26.80 47.86 -60.87
N THR A 145 -26.07 48.94 -60.61
CA THR A 145 -24.97 49.46 -61.44
C THR A 145 -23.85 49.99 -60.54
N ALA A 146 -22.69 50.28 -61.12
CA ALA A 146 -21.59 50.91 -60.39
C ALA A 146 -21.93 52.39 -60.06
N MET A 147 -21.92 52.70 -58.77
CA MET A 147 -22.12 54.05 -58.23
C MET A 147 -20.86 54.91 -58.36
N ASN A 148 -21.04 56.22 -58.44
CA ASN A 148 -19.95 57.19 -58.26
C ASN A 148 -19.60 57.26 -56.77
N PRO A 149 -18.40 56.82 -56.34
CA PRO A 149 -18.02 56.77 -54.93
C PRO A 149 -18.07 58.15 -54.24
N ALA A 150 -17.85 59.24 -54.98
CA ALA A 150 -17.93 60.60 -54.43
C ALA A 150 -19.36 60.99 -54.00
N THR A 151 -20.39 60.27 -54.48
CA THR A 151 -21.80 60.49 -54.13
C THR A 151 -22.35 59.44 -53.16
N ILE A 152 -21.49 58.55 -52.66
CA ILE A 152 -21.79 57.53 -51.65
C ILE A 152 -20.88 57.80 -50.44
N THR A 153 -21.40 58.58 -49.52
CA THR A 153 -20.70 59.12 -48.34
C THR A 153 -21.58 58.95 -47.10
N SER A 154 -21.09 59.34 -45.92
CA SER A 154 -21.89 59.32 -44.69
C SER A 154 -23.10 60.27 -44.71
N SER A 155 -23.17 61.22 -45.64
CA SER A 155 -24.36 62.08 -45.83
C SER A 155 -25.40 61.47 -46.77
N SER A 156 -25.05 60.39 -47.48
CA SER A 156 -25.93 59.73 -48.44
C SER A 156 -26.24 58.27 -48.11
N PHE A 157 -25.38 57.61 -47.33
CA PHE A 157 -25.69 56.36 -46.64
C PHE A 157 -25.81 56.66 -45.14
N ILE A 158 -27.04 56.93 -44.71
CA ILE A 158 -27.37 57.38 -43.36
C ILE A 158 -27.91 56.20 -42.56
N LEU A 159 -27.36 55.96 -41.37
CA LEU A 159 -27.90 55.01 -40.40
C LEU A 159 -28.47 55.77 -39.20
N LYS A 160 -29.68 55.43 -38.76
CA LYS A 160 -30.34 56.05 -37.61
C LYS A 160 -30.82 55.05 -36.58
N GLN A 161 -30.77 55.45 -35.31
CA GLN A 161 -31.51 54.86 -34.21
C GLN A 161 -32.67 55.81 -33.86
N GLY A 162 -33.90 55.45 -34.23
CA GLY A 162 -35.03 56.38 -34.14
C GLY A 162 -34.74 57.64 -34.96
N VAL A 163 -34.62 58.79 -34.29
CA VAL A 163 -34.26 60.08 -34.92
C VAL A 163 -32.77 60.38 -34.93
N THR A 164 -31.98 59.68 -34.11
CA THR A 164 -30.54 59.94 -33.91
C THR A 164 -29.71 59.30 -35.02
N VAL A 165 -28.86 60.09 -35.68
CA VAL A 165 -27.90 59.57 -36.67
C VAL A 165 -26.75 58.87 -35.96
N ILE A 166 -26.41 57.67 -36.42
CA ILE A 166 -25.28 56.89 -35.92
C ILE A 166 -24.03 57.26 -36.72
N SER A 167 -22.93 57.53 -36.02
CA SER A 167 -21.64 57.82 -36.63
C SER A 167 -20.99 56.56 -37.18
N GLY A 168 -20.51 56.62 -38.42
CA GLY A 168 -19.84 55.51 -39.11
C GLY A 168 -19.08 55.98 -40.34
N GLY A 169 -18.15 55.14 -40.79
CA GLY A 169 -17.44 55.31 -42.05
C GLY A 169 -18.19 54.63 -43.19
N VAL A 170 -18.24 55.25 -44.36
CA VAL A 170 -18.80 54.64 -45.58
C VAL A 170 -17.65 54.31 -46.52
N THR A 171 -17.63 53.06 -46.98
CA THR A 171 -16.72 52.59 -48.03
C THR A 171 -17.53 52.07 -49.20
N TYR A 172 -16.97 52.11 -50.39
CA TYR A 172 -17.63 51.63 -51.60
C TYR A 172 -16.64 50.80 -52.43
N SER A 173 -17.04 49.58 -52.79
CA SER A 173 -16.23 48.66 -53.59
C SER A 173 -17.12 47.84 -54.53
N GLY A 174 -16.70 47.74 -55.81
CA GLY A 174 -17.49 47.09 -56.85
C GLY A 174 -18.85 47.79 -57.05
N THR A 175 -19.92 47.13 -56.63
CA THR A 175 -21.30 47.65 -56.61
C THR A 175 -21.87 47.76 -55.19
N THR A 176 -21.06 47.63 -54.14
CA THR A 176 -21.54 47.57 -52.75
C THR A 176 -21.00 48.74 -51.93
N ALA A 177 -21.90 49.50 -51.31
CA ALA A 177 -21.56 50.42 -50.24
C ALA A 177 -21.64 49.71 -48.89
N THR A 178 -20.66 49.94 -48.02
CA THR A 178 -20.61 49.41 -46.66
C THR A 178 -20.43 50.53 -45.66
N PHE A 179 -21.38 50.67 -44.74
CA PHE A 179 -21.34 51.50 -43.55
C PHE A 179 -20.78 50.69 -42.38
N THR A 180 -19.66 51.15 -41.82
CA THR A 180 -19.01 50.59 -40.64
C THR A 180 -19.27 51.52 -39.46
N PRO A 181 -20.07 51.12 -38.46
CA PRO A 181 -20.35 51.95 -37.29
C PRO A 181 -19.08 52.17 -36.44
N VAL A 182 -18.90 53.38 -35.89
CA VAL A 182 -17.74 53.69 -35.02
C VAL A 182 -17.84 53.01 -33.66
N VAL A 183 -19.06 52.88 -33.14
CA VAL A 183 -19.37 52.21 -31.88
C VAL A 183 -20.30 51.03 -32.15
N PRO A 184 -20.20 49.94 -31.37
CA PRO A 184 -21.18 48.86 -31.45
C PRO A 184 -22.60 49.37 -31.28
N PHE A 185 -23.54 48.73 -31.96
CA PHE A 185 -24.96 48.99 -31.78
C PHE A 185 -25.41 48.63 -30.36
N LEU A 186 -26.47 49.31 -29.91
CA LEU A 186 -27.16 48.98 -28.66
C LEU A 186 -27.99 47.72 -28.86
N GLU A 187 -28.17 46.93 -27.80
CA GLU A 187 -29.00 45.73 -27.83
C GLU A 187 -30.49 46.05 -27.97
N ASN A 188 -31.26 45.08 -28.48
CA ASN A 188 -32.73 45.17 -28.64
C ASN A 188 -33.21 46.47 -29.30
N THR A 189 -32.44 47.00 -30.23
CA THR A 189 -32.65 48.33 -30.81
C THR A 189 -32.87 48.22 -32.31
N VAL A 190 -33.87 48.95 -32.81
CA VAL A 190 -34.16 49.06 -34.25
C VAL A 190 -33.32 50.18 -34.85
N TYR A 191 -32.59 49.85 -35.90
CA TYR A 191 -31.84 50.78 -36.73
C TYR A 191 -32.46 50.85 -38.12
N THR A 192 -32.46 52.06 -38.69
CA THR A 192 -32.97 52.34 -40.03
C THR A 192 -31.85 52.92 -40.87
N ALA A 193 -31.51 52.22 -41.95
CA ALA A 193 -30.55 52.66 -42.94
C ALA A 193 -31.26 53.26 -44.16
N THR A 194 -30.70 54.32 -44.71
CA THR A 194 -31.21 55.00 -45.91
C THR A 194 -30.06 55.27 -46.88
N ILE A 195 -30.22 54.85 -48.14
CA ILE A 195 -29.50 55.45 -49.26
C ILE A 195 -30.36 56.57 -49.82
N VAL A 196 -29.86 57.80 -49.78
CA VAL A 196 -30.61 58.97 -50.26
C VAL A 196 -30.66 59.01 -51.78
N LYS A 197 -31.74 59.54 -52.35
CA LYS A 197 -31.99 59.57 -53.79
C LYS A 197 -30.94 60.34 -54.60
N THR A 198 -30.17 61.22 -53.96
CA THR A 198 -29.15 62.04 -54.63
C THR A 198 -27.87 61.26 -54.96
N SER A 199 -27.73 60.01 -54.50
CA SER A 199 -26.65 59.11 -54.90
C SER A 199 -26.73 58.77 -56.39
N LYS A 200 -25.58 58.85 -57.09
CA LYS A 200 -25.50 58.76 -58.56
C LYS A 200 -24.63 57.60 -59.03
N ASP A 201 -24.96 57.07 -60.20
CA ASP A 201 -24.06 56.17 -60.94
C ASP A 201 -22.86 56.93 -61.56
N LEU A 202 -21.92 56.20 -62.17
CA LEU A 202 -20.79 56.79 -62.88
C LEU A 202 -21.22 57.65 -64.09
N ALA A 203 -22.42 57.41 -64.64
CA ALA A 203 -23.01 58.22 -65.70
C ALA A 203 -23.79 59.43 -65.16
N GLY A 204 -23.79 59.68 -63.85
CA GLY A 204 -24.44 60.83 -63.22
C GLY A 204 -25.96 60.68 -63.04
N ASN A 205 -26.55 59.52 -63.31
CA ASN A 205 -27.97 59.25 -63.06
C ASN A 205 -28.20 59.04 -61.56
N ALA A 206 -29.13 59.80 -60.99
CA ALA A 206 -29.50 59.68 -59.59
C ALA A 206 -30.54 58.57 -59.36
N MET A 207 -30.61 58.04 -58.15
CA MET A 207 -31.70 57.15 -57.73
C MET A 207 -33.06 57.88 -57.78
N ILE A 208 -34.15 57.16 -58.05
CA ILE A 208 -35.50 57.76 -58.17
C ILE A 208 -36.05 58.20 -56.80
N ALA A 209 -35.78 57.43 -55.76
CA ALA A 209 -36.28 57.67 -54.40
C ALA A 209 -35.24 57.21 -53.38
N ASP A 210 -35.39 57.70 -52.15
CA ASP A 210 -34.61 57.20 -51.03
C ASP A 210 -34.92 55.71 -50.84
N TYR A 211 -33.90 54.89 -50.66
CA TYR A 211 -34.06 53.49 -50.34
C TYR A 211 -33.83 53.28 -48.86
N THR A 212 -34.87 52.91 -48.12
CA THR A 212 -34.82 52.72 -46.68
C THR A 212 -35.08 51.27 -46.30
N TRP A 213 -34.28 50.74 -45.37
CA TRP A 213 -34.51 49.45 -44.74
C TRP A 213 -34.18 49.51 -43.26
N SER A 214 -34.76 48.61 -42.47
CA SER A 214 -34.54 48.51 -41.04
C SER A 214 -34.00 47.15 -40.61
N PHE A 215 -33.36 47.10 -39.46
CA PHE A 215 -32.98 45.86 -38.78
C PHE A 215 -33.01 46.06 -37.26
N ALA A 216 -33.19 44.98 -36.52
CA ALA A 216 -33.19 44.97 -35.06
C ALA A 216 -31.99 44.16 -34.53
N THR A 217 -31.26 44.76 -33.59
CA THR A 217 -30.18 44.07 -32.89
C THR A 217 -30.72 43.11 -31.83
N GLY A 218 -29.96 42.05 -31.54
CA GLY A 218 -30.28 41.12 -30.45
C GLY A 218 -29.66 41.55 -29.11
N THR A 219 -30.01 40.82 -28.03
CA THR A 219 -29.29 40.87 -26.74
C THR A 219 -27.90 40.21 -26.79
N ILE A 220 -27.03 40.57 -25.85
CA ILE A 220 -25.77 39.84 -25.61
C ILE A 220 -25.99 38.50 -24.89
N PRO A 221 -25.09 37.51 -25.03
CA PRO A 221 -25.15 36.28 -24.25
C PRO A 221 -24.82 36.54 -22.77
N ILE A 222 -25.54 35.85 -21.88
CA ILE A 222 -25.27 35.82 -20.43
C ILE A 222 -25.19 34.38 -19.94
N VAL A 223 -24.43 34.13 -18.87
CA VAL A 223 -24.47 32.84 -18.15
C VAL A 223 -25.75 32.79 -17.32
N VAL A 224 -26.61 31.83 -17.61
CA VAL A 224 -27.92 31.63 -16.96
C VAL A 224 -27.77 30.74 -15.72
N SER A 225 -26.93 29.71 -15.80
CA SER A 225 -26.68 28.80 -14.69
C SER A 225 -25.32 28.15 -14.81
N THR A 226 -24.78 27.75 -13.65
CA THR A 226 -23.55 26.99 -13.54
C THR A 226 -23.81 25.70 -12.76
N SER A 227 -23.05 24.66 -13.08
CA SER A 227 -22.96 23.46 -12.25
C SER A 227 -21.49 23.07 -12.13
N PRO A 228 -20.89 23.11 -10.93
CA PRO A 228 -21.51 23.50 -9.67
C PRO A 228 -22.01 24.95 -9.66
N VAL A 229 -23.06 25.21 -8.86
CA VAL A 229 -23.54 26.57 -8.60
C VAL A 229 -22.48 27.36 -7.82
N ASP A 230 -22.52 28.68 -7.88
CA ASP A 230 -21.58 29.53 -7.14
C ASP A 230 -21.63 29.27 -5.63
N GLY A 231 -20.46 29.14 -5.01
CA GLY A 231 -20.30 28.81 -3.60
C GLY A 231 -20.63 27.36 -3.21
N ALA A 232 -20.91 26.47 -4.17
CA ALA A 232 -21.21 25.07 -3.86
C ALA A 232 -20.08 24.40 -3.06
N THR A 233 -20.44 23.71 -1.97
CA THR A 233 -19.54 22.85 -1.20
C THR A 233 -19.76 21.39 -1.59
N ASP A 234 -18.85 20.51 -1.13
CA ASP A 234 -18.97 19.06 -1.31
C ASP A 234 -19.09 18.58 -2.76
N VAL A 235 -18.46 19.33 -3.67
CA VAL A 235 -18.44 18.98 -5.10
C VAL A 235 -17.54 17.77 -5.34
N MET A 236 -18.05 16.75 -6.03
CA MET A 236 -17.28 15.56 -6.41
C MET A 236 -16.00 15.91 -7.19
N LEU A 237 -14.91 15.19 -6.93
CA LEU A 237 -13.58 15.49 -7.51
C LEU A 237 -13.51 15.29 -9.03
N ASN A 238 -14.39 14.47 -9.59
CA ASN A 238 -14.52 14.22 -11.03
C ASN A 238 -15.57 15.11 -11.71
N LYS A 239 -16.08 16.14 -11.02
CA LYS A 239 -17.18 16.96 -11.52
C LYS A 239 -16.81 17.62 -12.85
N VAL A 240 -17.66 17.42 -13.86
CA VAL A 240 -17.66 18.22 -15.07
C VAL A 240 -18.29 19.57 -14.76
N ILE A 241 -17.53 20.63 -15.00
CA ILE A 241 -17.92 22.01 -14.72
C ILE A 241 -18.67 22.56 -15.92
N THR A 242 -19.86 23.11 -15.70
CA THR A 242 -20.76 23.52 -16.77
C THR A 242 -21.25 24.94 -16.60
N ALA A 243 -21.42 25.64 -17.72
CA ALA A 243 -22.05 26.95 -17.80
C ALA A 243 -23.08 26.95 -18.94
N SER A 244 -24.33 27.26 -18.62
CA SER A 244 -25.41 27.37 -19.61
C SER A 244 -25.65 28.83 -19.95
N PHE A 245 -25.78 29.12 -21.24
CA PHE A 245 -25.90 30.48 -21.76
C PHE A 245 -27.34 30.80 -22.20
N SER A 246 -27.71 32.08 -22.14
CA SER A 246 -29.02 32.56 -22.60
C SER A 246 -29.25 32.36 -24.10
N LYS A 247 -28.18 32.10 -24.86
CA LYS A 247 -28.18 31.90 -26.31
C LYS A 247 -27.17 30.84 -26.73
N VAL A 248 -27.33 30.37 -27.97
CA VAL A 248 -26.34 29.51 -28.62
C VAL A 248 -25.07 30.32 -28.88
N MET A 249 -23.95 29.77 -28.42
CA MET A 249 -22.61 30.33 -28.49
C MET A 249 -21.87 29.79 -29.72
N ASN A 250 -20.89 30.55 -30.20
CA ASN A 250 -19.96 30.08 -31.23
C ASN A 250 -18.96 29.10 -30.60
N PRO A 251 -19.00 27.79 -30.95
CA PRO A 251 -18.16 26.78 -30.33
C PRO A 251 -16.66 27.05 -30.48
N VAL A 252 -16.23 27.74 -31.55
CA VAL A 252 -14.82 28.06 -31.82
C VAL A 252 -14.25 29.02 -30.77
N THR A 253 -15.08 29.94 -30.28
CA THR A 253 -14.70 30.91 -29.25
C THR A 253 -14.75 30.32 -27.83
N MET A 254 -15.22 29.08 -27.67
CA MET A 254 -15.29 28.38 -26.40
C MET A 254 -14.14 27.38 -26.29
N ASN A 255 -13.01 27.84 -25.76
CA ASN A 255 -11.77 27.06 -25.70
C ASN A 255 -11.00 27.36 -24.40
N SER A 256 -9.81 26.79 -24.25
CA SER A 256 -9.02 26.85 -23.02
C SER A 256 -8.52 28.24 -22.65
N SER A 257 -8.72 29.26 -23.49
CA SER A 257 -8.45 30.67 -23.13
C SER A 257 -9.70 31.43 -22.67
N THR A 258 -10.90 30.86 -22.86
CA THR A 258 -12.17 31.53 -22.57
C THR A 258 -13.06 30.81 -21.56
N PHE A 259 -12.83 29.52 -21.31
CA PHE A 259 -13.41 28.77 -20.20
C PHE A 259 -12.28 28.23 -19.31
N LEU A 260 -12.01 28.93 -18.22
CA LEU A 260 -10.86 28.73 -17.33
C LEU A 260 -11.31 28.10 -16.01
N LEU A 261 -10.51 27.16 -15.50
CA LEU A 261 -10.62 26.62 -14.14
C LEU A 261 -9.27 26.76 -13.44
N SER A 262 -9.24 27.26 -12.21
CA SER A 262 -8.01 27.42 -11.43
C SER A 262 -8.16 27.05 -9.96
N ASP A 263 -7.07 26.55 -9.38
CA ASP A 263 -6.84 26.45 -7.93
C ASP A 263 -5.98 27.64 -7.51
N GLY A 264 -6.60 28.64 -6.89
CA GLY A 264 -5.96 29.95 -6.68
C GLY A 264 -5.46 30.54 -8.01
N THR A 265 -4.15 30.72 -8.12
CA THR A 265 -3.48 31.21 -9.34
C THR A 265 -3.05 30.12 -10.31
N THR A 266 -3.21 28.84 -9.95
CA THR A 266 -2.75 27.69 -10.74
C THR A 266 -3.83 27.23 -11.71
N PRO A 267 -3.62 27.29 -13.04
CA PRO A 267 -4.59 26.78 -14.01
C PRO A 267 -4.73 25.26 -13.97
N ILE A 268 -5.96 24.76 -14.06
CA ILE A 268 -6.27 23.34 -14.22
C ILE A 268 -6.50 23.06 -15.70
N THR A 269 -5.81 22.05 -16.24
CA THR A 269 -6.00 21.64 -17.64
C THR A 269 -7.24 20.76 -17.78
N GLY A 270 -7.87 20.81 -18.95
CA GLY A 270 -9.09 20.05 -19.21
C GLY A 270 -9.52 20.14 -20.66
N THR A 271 -10.57 19.38 -20.98
CA THR A 271 -11.20 19.38 -22.30
C THR A 271 -12.52 20.15 -22.23
N ILE A 272 -12.78 20.96 -23.24
CA ILE A 272 -14.02 21.74 -23.34
C ILE A 272 -14.87 21.14 -24.45
N THR A 273 -16.12 20.90 -24.11
CA THR A 273 -17.16 20.50 -25.06
C THR A 273 -18.29 21.52 -25.02
N TYR A 274 -19.00 21.68 -26.13
CA TYR A 274 -20.15 22.56 -26.23
C TYR A 274 -21.29 21.86 -26.93
N SER A 275 -22.47 21.85 -26.29
CA SER A 275 -23.67 21.22 -26.84
C SER A 275 -24.91 22.03 -26.46
N GLY A 276 -25.78 22.29 -27.44
CA GLY A 276 -26.94 23.16 -27.26
C GLY A 276 -26.53 24.56 -26.80
N ASN A 277 -26.91 24.92 -25.57
CA ASN A 277 -26.57 26.19 -24.93
C ASN A 277 -25.54 26.04 -23.80
N THR A 278 -24.94 24.86 -23.61
CA THR A 278 -24.14 24.54 -22.42
C THR A 278 -22.71 24.20 -22.79
N ALA A 279 -21.76 24.92 -22.17
CA ALA A 279 -20.35 24.57 -22.15
C ALA A 279 -20.08 23.59 -21.02
N ALA A 280 -19.21 22.61 -21.27
CA ALA A 280 -18.75 21.66 -20.28
C ALA A 280 -17.22 21.57 -20.32
N PHE A 281 -16.59 21.95 -19.21
CA PHE A 281 -15.18 21.76 -18.93
C PHE A 281 -14.99 20.48 -18.11
N LYS A 282 -14.31 19.49 -18.69
CA LYS A 282 -13.91 18.25 -18.00
C LYS A 282 -12.42 18.34 -17.66
N PRO A 283 -12.05 18.43 -16.37
CA PRO A 283 -10.65 18.39 -15.94
C PRO A 283 -9.93 17.15 -16.48
N SER A 284 -8.64 17.31 -16.84
CA SER A 284 -7.80 16.21 -17.34
C SER A 284 -7.36 15.24 -16.24
N VAL A 285 -7.36 15.72 -14.99
CA VAL A 285 -7.06 14.98 -13.76
C VAL A 285 -8.17 15.25 -12.73
N LEU A 286 -8.32 14.35 -11.75
CA LEU A 286 -9.24 14.59 -10.63
C LEU A 286 -8.85 15.89 -9.90
N LEU A 287 -9.85 16.67 -9.51
CA LEU A 287 -9.66 17.86 -8.69
C LEU A 287 -9.19 17.44 -7.28
N LEU A 288 -8.40 18.29 -6.64
CA LEU A 288 -7.90 18.05 -5.28
C LEU A 288 -9.06 18.13 -4.27
N PRO A 289 -9.04 17.31 -3.20
CA PRO A 289 -10.08 17.31 -2.18
C PRO A 289 -10.02 18.54 -1.27
N ASN A 290 -11.18 19.00 -0.80
CA ASN A 290 -11.32 20.18 0.08
C ASN A 290 -10.63 21.46 -0.47
N THR A 291 -10.60 21.60 -1.80
CA THR A 291 -9.92 22.70 -2.49
C THR A 291 -10.95 23.68 -3.06
N LEU A 292 -10.68 24.98 -2.91
CA LEU A 292 -11.50 26.04 -3.49
C LEU A 292 -11.04 26.29 -4.93
N TYR A 293 -11.92 25.98 -5.88
CA TYR A 293 -11.71 26.24 -7.29
C TYR A 293 -12.45 27.49 -7.74
N THR A 294 -11.81 28.25 -8.63
CA THR A 294 -12.39 29.41 -9.31
C THR A 294 -12.55 29.09 -10.78
N THR A 295 -13.74 29.31 -11.31
CA THR A 295 -14.04 29.13 -12.73
C THR A 295 -14.38 30.46 -13.36
N THR A 296 -13.89 30.73 -14.57
CA THR A 296 -14.13 31.99 -15.29
C THR A 296 -14.51 31.74 -16.74
N ILE A 297 -15.65 32.29 -17.17
CA ILE A 297 -15.97 32.53 -18.58
C ILE A 297 -15.52 33.95 -18.92
N THR A 298 -14.59 34.10 -19.86
CA THR A 298 -14.04 35.42 -20.22
C THR A 298 -14.93 36.16 -21.22
N THR A 299 -14.70 37.46 -21.42
CA THR A 299 -15.32 38.25 -22.50
C THR A 299 -14.90 37.83 -23.91
N GLY A 300 -14.03 36.82 -24.05
CA GLY A 300 -13.63 36.27 -25.34
C GLY A 300 -14.66 35.34 -25.98
N VAL A 301 -15.62 34.80 -25.22
CA VAL A 301 -16.70 33.97 -25.79
C VAL A 301 -17.69 34.83 -26.58
N ARG A 302 -18.16 34.33 -27.73
CA ARG A 302 -19.11 35.02 -28.60
C ARG A 302 -20.32 34.17 -28.95
N ASP A 303 -21.46 34.79 -29.20
CA ASP A 303 -22.63 34.13 -29.78
C ASP A 303 -22.47 33.89 -31.30
N SER A 304 -23.44 33.20 -31.91
CA SER A 304 -23.46 32.98 -33.36
C SER A 304 -23.53 34.28 -34.18
N SER A 305 -23.98 35.38 -33.59
CA SER A 305 -24.05 36.72 -34.20
C SER A 305 -22.79 37.56 -33.94
N GLY A 306 -21.78 37.01 -33.26
CA GLY A 306 -20.50 37.66 -32.96
C GLY A 306 -20.47 38.51 -31.69
N ASN A 307 -21.56 38.55 -30.92
CA ASN A 307 -21.67 39.34 -29.70
C ASN A 307 -20.90 38.68 -28.55
N ALA A 308 -20.05 39.44 -27.88
CA ALA A 308 -19.34 38.98 -26.69
C ALA A 308 -20.21 39.09 -25.42
N THR A 309 -19.86 38.33 -24.37
CA THR A 309 -20.39 38.58 -23.02
C THR A 309 -19.90 39.96 -22.52
N ALA A 310 -20.71 40.65 -21.72
CA ALA A 310 -20.40 42.01 -21.25
C ALA A 310 -19.19 42.08 -20.30
N SER A 311 -19.03 41.07 -19.46
CA SER A 311 -17.95 40.98 -18.47
C SER A 311 -17.53 39.53 -18.28
N ASN A 312 -16.36 39.32 -17.67
CA ASN A 312 -16.00 37.99 -17.19
C ASN A 312 -17.06 37.54 -16.18
N TYR A 313 -17.49 36.28 -16.31
CA TYR A 313 -18.37 35.63 -15.36
C TYR A 313 -17.54 34.66 -14.54
N THR A 314 -17.36 34.95 -13.26
CA THR A 314 -16.55 34.15 -12.34
C THR A 314 -17.42 33.59 -11.24
N TRP A 315 -17.23 32.31 -10.93
CA TRP A 315 -17.85 31.65 -9.78
C TRP A 315 -16.86 30.70 -9.12
N THR A 316 -17.14 30.36 -7.86
CA THR A 316 -16.30 29.47 -7.08
C THR A 316 -17.07 28.24 -6.63
N PHE A 317 -16.35 27.16 -6.36
CA PHE A 317 -16.90 26.00 -5.66
C PHE A 317 -15.79 25.31 -4.87
N ARG A 318 -16.16 24.63 -3.78
CA ARG A 318 -15.25 23.82 -2.98
C ARG A 318 -15.52 22.36 -3.24
N THR A 319 -14.49 21.63 -3.65
CA THR A 319 -14.57 20.17 -3.73
C THR A 319 -14.80 19.57 -2.36
N GLY A 320 -15.57 18.49 -2.31
CA GLY A 320 -15.75 17.75 -1.07
C GLY A 320 -14.47 17.11 -0.58
N VAL A 321 -14.54 16.60 0.64
CA VAL A 321 -13.67 15.51 1.06
C VAL A 321 -14.00 14.27 0.20
N LEU A 322 -13.03 13.40 -0.10
CA LEU A 322 -13.27 12.16 -0.86
C LEU A 322 -14.48 11.40 -0.31
N LEU A 323 -15.55 11.30 -1.10
CA LEU A 323 -16.74 10.50 -0.80
C LEU A 323 -17.05 9.58 -2.00
N ASP A 324 -16.06 8.78 -2.39
CA ASP A 324 -16.32 7.35 -2.40
C ASP A 324 -15.50 6.79 -1.25
N ALA A 325 -16.15 6.57 -0.10
CA ALA A 325 -15.51 5.95 1.05
C ALA A 325 -15.76 4.44 1.10
N ILE A 326 -16.53 3.91 0.14
CA ILE A 326 -16.79 2.48 0.09
C ILE A 326 -15.53 1.84 -0.46
N ARG A 327 -14.80 1.16 0.42
CA ARG A 327 -13.58 0.46 0.04
C ARG A 327 -13.98 -0.81 -0.71
N PRO A 328 -13.28 -1.17 -1.81
CA PRO A 328 -13.53 -2.44 -2.45
C PRO A 328 -13.25 -3.59 -1.48
N THR A 329 -14.09 -4.62 -1.54
CA THR A 329 -13.94 -5.86 -0.77
C THR A 329 -13.88 -7.06 -1.71
N VAL A 330 -13.20 -8.14 -1.30
CA VAL A 330 -13.27 -9.42 -1.99
C VAL A 330 -14.52 -10.15 -1.48
N ILE A 331 -15.48 -10.38 -2.37
CA ILE A 331 -16.77 -11.00 -2.02
C ILE A 331 -16.77 -12.52 -2.23
N ALA A 332 -15.87 -13.03 -3.07
CA ALA A 332 -15.70 -14.46 -3.30
C ALA A 332 -14.30 -14.77 -3.82
N THR A 333 -13.79 -15.94 -3.47
CA THR A 333 -12.58 -16.52 -4.07
C THR A 333 -12.88 -17.92 -4.59
N ASP A 334 -12.20 -18.34 -5.64
CA ASP A 334 -12.16 -19.73 -6.08
C ASP A 334 -10.71 -20.19 -6.18
N PRO A 335 -10.27 -21.16 -5.36
CA PRO A 335 -11.02 -21.83 -4.30
C PRO A 335 -11.49 -20.90 -3.18
N ALA A 336 -12.58 -21.29 -2.52
CA ALA A 336 -13.05 -20.61 -1.31
C ALA A 336 -12.03 -20.76 -0.17
N ASN A 337 -12.05 -19.83 0.78
CA ASN A 337 -11.13 -19.87 1.93
C ASN A 337 -11.24 -21.19 2.72
N GLY A 338 -10.10 -21.82 2.98
CA GLY A 338 -10.00 -23.10 3.67
C GLY A 338 -10.34 -24.33 2.83
N THR A 339 -10.55 -24.19 1.51
CA THR A 339 -10.84 -25.34 0.64
C THR A 339 -9.69 -26.35 0.68
N LEU A 340 -10.03 -27.62 0.94
CA LEU A 340 -9.10 -28.74 0.88
C LEU A 340 -9.21 -29.46 -0.47
N SER A 341 -8.21 -30.25 -0.82
CA SER A 341 -8.19 -31.07 -2.03
C SER A 341 -8.34 -30.30 -3.34
N VAL A 342 -7.76 -29.11 -3.41
CA VAL A 342 -7.78 -28.29 -4.63
C VAL A 342 -6.91 -28.92 -5.73
N PRO A 343 -7.39 -29.10 -6.96
CA PRO A 343 -6.55 -29.62 -8.05
C PRO A 343 -5.26 -28.80 -8.22
N VAL A 344 -4.13 -29.48 -8.42
CA VAL A 344 -2.81 -28.82 -8.55
C VAL A 344 -2.70 -27.87 -9.75
N ASN A 345 -3.58 -28.01 -10.74
CA ASN A 345 -3.67 -27.14 -11.92
C ASN A 345 -4.77 -26.05 -11.79
N LYS A 346 -5.28 -25.81 -10.57
CA LYS A 346 -6.38 -24.88 -10.34
C LYS A 346 -5.99 -23.44 -10.74
N VAL A 347 -6.83 -22.83 -11.56
CA VAL A 347 -6.83 -21.38 -11.79
C VAL A 347 -7.50 -20.69 -10.60
N LEU A 348 -6.85 -19.67 -10.07
CA LEU A 348 -7.25 -18.96 -8.87
C LEU A 348 -8.00 -17.69 -9.23
N THR A 349 -9.13 -17.42 -8.59
CA THR A 349 -9.88 -16.18 -8.83
C THR A 349 -10.28 -15.46 -7.54
N ALA A 350 -10.39 -14.14 -7.63
CA ALA A 350 -10.94 -13.27 -6.59
C ALA A 350 -11.95 -12.32 -7.24
N THR A 351 -13.18 -12.30 -6.71
CA THR A 351 -14.28 -11.43 -7.18
C THR A 351 -14.44 -10.26 -6.23
N PHE A 352 -14.50 -9.04 -6.76
CA PHE A 352 -14.62 -7.81 -5.98
C PHE A 352 -16.06 -7.32 -5.86
N SER A 353 -16.37 -6.55 -4.80
CA SER A 353 -17.67 -5.90 -4.59
C SER A 353 -18.03 -4.89 -5.69
N GLU A 354 -17.02 -4.39 -6.40
CA GLU A 354 -17.13 -3.33 -7.40
C GLU A 354 -16.05 -3.44 -8.48
N ASN A 355 -16.05 -2.50 -9.43
CA ASN A 355 -15.06 -2.48 -10.50
C ASN A 355 -13.74 -1.88 -9.98
N MET A 356 -12.64 -2.58 -10.26
CA MET A 356 -11.30 -2.19 -9.87
C MET A 356 -10.60 -1.43 -11.00
N ASP A 357 -9.60 -0.61 -10.65
CA ASP A 357 -8.63 -0.13 -11.63
C ASP A 357 -7.79 -1.32 -12.10
N SER A 358 -8.01 -1.71 -13.37
CA SER A 358 -7.32 -2.84 -14.00
C SER A 358 -5.80 -2.76 -13.95
N THR A 359 -5.21 -1.55 -13.88
CA THR A 359 -3.75 -1.38 -13.80
C THR A 359 -3.21 -1.67 -12.39
N SER A 360 -4.06 -1.50 -11.37
CA SER A 360 -3.74 -1.81 -9.98
C SER A 360 -3.80 -3.31 -9.65
N ILE A 361 -4.42 -4.13 -10.52
CA ILE A 361 -4.53 -5.58 -10.36
C ILE A 361 -3.43 -6.27 -11.17
N ASN A 362 -2.36 -6.71 -10.50
CA ASN A 362 -1.18 -7.30 -11.13
C ASN A 362 -0.44 -8.24 -10.16
N ASN A 363 0.72 -8.76 -10.56
CA ASN A 363 1.53 -9.73 -9.79
C ASN A 363 2.09 -9.19 -8.46
N THR A 364 1.88 -7.91 -8.12
CA THR A 364 2.22 -7.34 -6.80
C THR A 364 1.01 -7.19 -5.88
N THR A 365 -0.20 -7.23 -6.45
CA THR A 365 -1.45 -7.02 -5.72
C THR A 365 -2.35 -8.24 -5.67
N PHE A 366 -2.19 -9.22 -6.56
CA PHE A 366 -2.70 -10.58 -6.39
C PHE A 366 -1.50 -11.52 -6.28
N LEU A 367 -1.21 -11.92 -5.03
CA LEU A 367 -0.11 -12.80 -4.68
C LEU A 367 -0.64 -14.18 -4.32
N VAL A 368 0.12 -15.21 -4.68
CA VAL A 368 -0.08 -16.58 -4.19
C VAL A 368 1.24 -17.01 -3.56
N LYS A 369 1.20 -17.51 -2.32
CA LYS A 369 2.40 -17.87 -1.57
C LYS A 369 2.30 -19.27 -0.99
N ASN A 370 3.45 -19.94 -0.93
CA ASN A 370 3.69 -21.10 -0.08
C ASN A 370 4.62 -20.65 1.06
N GLY A 371 4.08 -20.42 2.25
CA GLY A 371 4.82 -19.76 3.34
C GLY A 371 5.29 -18.36 2.93
N SER A 372 6.61 -18.14 2.93
CA SER A 372 7.23 -16.88 2.49
C SER A 372 7.50 -16.81 0.98
N ALA A 373 7.48 -17.94 0.27
CA ALA A 373 7.81 -18.02 -1.15
C ALA A 373 6.63 -17.59 -2.03
N THR A 374 6.83 -16.60 -2.90
CA THR A 374 5.84 -16.18 -3.90
C THR A 374 5.85 -17.13 -5.09
N ILE A 375 4.66 -17.61 -5.47
CA ILE A 375 4.47 -18.47 -6.62
C ILE A 375 4.36 -17.62 -7.89
N PRO A 376 5.16 -17.91 -8.92
CA PRO A 376 5.05 -17.21 -10.20
C PRO A 376 3.73 -17.55 -10.90
N GLY A 377 3.11 -16.54 -11.49
CA GLY A 377 1.87 -16.67 -12.25
C GLY A 377 1.60 -15.44 -13.10
N THR A 378 0.56 -15.53 -13.91
CA THR A 378 0.04 -14.42 -14.70
C THR A 378 -1.27 -13.96 -14.08
N VAL A 379 -1.35 -12.67 -13.75
CA VAL A 379 -2.56 -12.01 -13.28
C VAL A 379 -3.27 -11.31 -14.44
N THR A 380 -4.57 -11.55 -14.57
CA THR A 380 -5.47 -10.83 -15.48
C THR A 380 -6.69 -10.33 -14.72
N TYR A 381 -7.33 -9.29 -15.22
CA TYR A 381 -8.53 -8.71 -14.62
C TYR A 381 -9.59 -8.43 -15.69
N SER A 382 -10.81 -8.91 -15.48
CA SER A 382 -11.94 -8.67 -16.38
C SER A 382 -13.25 -8.58 -15.60
N GLY A 383 -14.06 -7.57 -15.91
CA GLY A 383 -15.29 -7.27 -15.18
C GLY A 383 -15.01 -6.91 -13.71
N ARG A 384 -15.25 -7.88 -12.81
CA ARG A 384 -14.95 -7.78 -11.36
C ARG A 384 -14.08 -8.91 -10.84
N VAL A 385 -13.49 -9.71 -11.73
CA VAL A 385 -12.77 -10.93 -11.37
C VAL A 385 -11.30 -10.77 -11.72
N ALA A 386 -10.45 -10.82 -10.70
CA ALA A 386 -9.03 -11.04 -10.89
C ALA A 386 -8.77 -12.55 -11.00
N THR A 387 -7.97 -12.93 -11.98
CA THR A 387 -7.61 -14.32 -12.27
C THR A 387 -6.10 -14.47 -12.21
N PHE A 388 -5.62 -15.39 -11.40
CA PHE A 388 -4.22 -15.79 -11.31
C PHE A 388 -4.07 -17.19 -11.89
N VAL A 389 -3.21 -17.32 -12.91
CA VAL A 389 -2.83 -18.60 -13.50
C VAL A 389 -1.39 -18.92 -13.09
N PRO A 390 -1.14 -19.94 -12.25
CA PRO A 390 0.21 -20.37 -11.93
C PRO A 390 1.00 -20.74 -13.20
N THR A 391 2.29 -20.38 -13.29
CA THR A 391 3.12 -20.73 -14.46
C THR A 391 3.41 -22.22 -14.58
N SER A 392 3.29 -22.95 -13.47
CA SER A 392 3.43 -24.41 -13.36
C SER A 392 2.37 -24.94 -12.41
N ASN A 393 2.06 -26.24 -12.49
CA ASN A 393 1.21 -26.88 -11.49
C ASN A 393 1.75 -26.59 -10.07
N LEU A 394 0.82 -26.35 -9.15
CA LEU A 394 1.09 -26.21 -7.73
C LEU A 394 1.58 -27.56 -7.16
N ALA A 395 2.35 -27.53 -6.09
CA ALA A 395 2.76 -28.73 -5.38
C ALA A 395 1.53 -29.41 -4.74
N SER A 396 1.49 -30.74 -4.68
CA SER A 396 0.42 -31.50 -4.02
C SER A 396 0.49 -31.39 -2.50
N GLY A 397 -0.64 -31.59 -1.82
CA GLY A 397 -0.72 -31.59 -0.35
C GLY A 397 -0.24 -30.30 0.32
N THR A 398 -0.16 -29.20 -0.43
CA THR A 398 0.54 -27.98 -0.01
C THR A 398 -0.46 -26.89 0.31
N LEU A 399 -0.28 -26.27 1.48
CA LEU A 399 -1.04 -25.09 1.90
C LEU A 399 -0.52 -23.85 1.16
N TYR A 400 -1.42 -23.20 0.43
CA TYR A 400 -1.17 -21.93 -0.22
C TYR A 400 -2.01 -20.83 0.40
N THR A 401 -1.46 -19.61 0.40
CA THR A 401 -2.16 -18.38 0.76
C THR A 401 -2.31 -17.53 -0.48
N GLY A 402 -3.55 -17.25 -0.87
CA GLY A 402 -3.87 -16.17 -1.79
C GLY A 402 -4.00 -14.85 -1.02
N THR A 403 -3.47 -13.78 -1.58
CA THR A 403 -3.56 -12.44 -1.01
C THR A 403 -3.96 -11.45 -2.08
N ILE A 404 -5.04 -10.69 -1.85
CA ILE A 404 -5.23 -9.41 -2.51
C ILE A 404 -4.73 -8.31 -1.57
N THR A 405 -3.69 -7.59 -1.97
CA THR A 405 -3.05 -6.58 -1.12
C THR A 405 -3.82 -5.26 -1.13
N ILE A 406 -3.57 -4.40 -0.14
CA ILE A 406 -4.05 -3.01 -0.13
C ILE A 406 -3.50 -2.16 -1.30
N GLY A 407 -2.61 -2.69 -2.13
CA GLY A 407 -2.17 -2.03 -3.36
C GLY A 407 -3.24 -2.04 -4.47
N ALA A 408 -4.19 -2.98 -4.43
CA ALA A 408 -5.32 -3.03 -5.35
C ALA A 408 -6.32 -1.89 -5.04
N ARG A 409 -6.71 -1.16 -6.09
CA ARG A 409 -7.53 0.06 -6.01
C ARG A 409 -8.78 -0.05 -6.87
N ASP A 410 -9.86 0.56 -6.43
CA ASP A 410 -11.02 0.80 -7.29
C ASP A 410 -10.70 1.84 -8.39
N VAL A 411 -11.66 2.09 -9.28
CA VAL A 411 -11.52 3.05 -10.38
C VAL A 411 -11.37 4.51 -9.94
N VAL A 412 -11.66 4.83 -8.67
CA VAL A 412 -11.54 6.18 -8.07
C VAL A 412 -10.39 6.29 -7.06
N GLY A 413 -9.65 5.20 -6.84
CA GLY A 413 -8.40 5.15 -6.08
C GLY A 413 -8.50 4.57 -4.66
N ASN A 414 -9.67 4.13 -4.19
CA ASN A 414 -9.81 3.54 -2.85
C ASN A 414 -9.18 2.16 -2.81
N THR A 415 -8.44 1.89 -1.73
CA THR A 415 -7.80 0.59 -1.51
C THR A 415 -8.67 -0.32 -0.65
N LEU A 416 -8.40 -1.63 -0.71
CA LEU A 416 -8.97 -2.58 0.27
C LEU A 416 -8.69 -2.13 1.70
N ALA A 417 -9.58 -2.51 2.62
CA ALA A 417 -9.46 -2.15 4.02
C ALA A 417 -8.13 -2.60 4.66
N VAL A 418 -7.82 -3.87 4.42
CA VAL A 418 -6.64 -4.63 4.85
C VAL A 418 -6.36 -5.64 3.72
N ASP A 419 -5.18 -6.26 3.73
CA ASP A 419 -4.88 -7.37 2.81
C ASP A 419 -5.92 -8.49 2.99
N TYR A 420 -6.62 -8.84 1.92
CA TYR A 420 -7.56 -9.96 1.94
C TYR A 420 -6.77 -11.26 1.73
N ASN A 421 -6.62 -12.02 2.80
CA ASN A 421 -5.92 -13.30 2.79
C ASN A 421 -6.93 -14.45 2.83
N TRP A 422 -6.73 -15.43 1.97
CA TRP A 422 -7.42 -16.72 2.06
C TRP A 422 -6.43 -17.85 1.86
N THR A 423 -6.75 -19.02 2.39
CA THR A 423 -5.94 -20.21 2.23
C THR A 423 -6.68 -21.28 1.45
N PHE A 424 -5.91 -22.16 0.82
CA PHE A 424 -6.41 -23.40 0.25
C PHE A 424 -5.29 -24.44 0.24
N THR A 425 -5.66 -25.71 0.34
CA THR A 425 -4.70 -26.82 0.31
C THR A 425 -4.93 -27.61 -0.97
N THR A 426 -3.87 -27.80 -1.74
CA THR A 426 -3.93 -28.64 -2.94
C THR A 426 -4.18 -30.10 -2.56
N ILE A 427 -4.79 -30.84 -3.47
CA ILE A 427 -4.97 -32.28 -3.33
C ILE A 427 -3.62 -32.94 -3.16
N ASP A 428 -3.52 -33.77 -2.12
CA ASP A 428 -2.41 -34.68 -1.98
C ASP A 428 -2.64 -35.89 -2.88
N ILE A 429 -1.65 -36.18 -3.71
CA ILE A 429 -1.69 -37.29 -4.68
C ILE A 429 -0.50 -38.23 -4.47
N ILE A 430 0.36 -37.95 -3.48
CA ILE A 430 1.48 -38.82 -3.16
C ILE A 430 0.91 -40.02 -2.41
N LYS A 431 1.30 -41.22 -2.84
CA LYS A 431 0.86 -42.45 -2.19
C LYS A 431 1.83 -42.78 -1.05
N PRO A 432 1.32 -43.24 0.11
CA PRO A 432 2.17 -43.69 1.20
C PRO A 432 2.98 -44.93 0.81
N THR A 433 4.21 -45.00 1.34
CA THR A 433 5.13 -46.13 1.20
C THR A 433 5.62 -46.59 2.57
N VAL A 434 5.99 -47.86 2.71
CA VAL A 434 6.65 -48.38 3.91
C VAL A 434 8.16 -48.16 3.75
N LEU A 435 8.74 -47.33 4.62
CA LEU A 435 10.17 -47.01 4.63
C LEU A 435 11.01 -48.10 5.29
N SER A 436 10.51 -48.68 6.38
CA SER A 436 11.22 -49.71 7.13
C SER A 436 10.27 -50.61 7.89
N THR A 437 10.74 -51.82 8.18
CA THR A 437 10.05 -52.79 9.03
C THR A 437 10.99 -53.32 10.09
N ASP A 438 10.43 -53.65 11.25
CA ASP A 438 11.11 -54.41 12.30
C ASP A 438 10.19 -55.57 12.74
N PRO A 439 10.56 -56.84 12.51
CA PRO A 439 11.82 -57.29 11.90
C PRO A 439 12.00 -56.81 10.46
N THR A 440 13.26 -56.58 10.08
CA THR A 440 13.61 -56.29 8.69
C THR A 440 13.26 -57.46 7.79
N ASN A 441 13.01 -57.20 6.51
CA ASN A 441 12.65 -58.25 5.55
C ASN A 441 13.74 -59.34 5.46
N GLY A 442 13.34 -60.59 5.66
CA GLY A 442 14.23 -61.75 5.68
C GLY A 442 14.95 -61.98 7.01
N ALA A 443 14.63 -61.23 8.08
CA ALA A 443 15.26 -61.42 9.39
C ALA A 443 15.09 -62.86 9.88
N THR A 444 16.17 -63.45 10.38
CA THR A 444 16.18 -64.75 11.05
C THR A 444 16.42 -64.59 12.54
N ASN A 445 16.17 -65.65 13.32
CA ASN A 445 16.32 -65.64 14.77
C ASN A 445 15.47 -64.56 15.48
N VAL A 446 14.29 -64.28 14.95
CA VAL A 446 13.38 -63.31 15.57
C VAL A 446 12.83 -63.87 16.88
N PRO A 447 12.86 -63.10 17.99
CA PRO A 447 12.28 -63.51 19.27
C PRO A 447 10.79 -63.85 19.17
N LEU A 448 10.33 -64.80 19.98
CA LEU A 448 8.96 -65.28 19.91
C LEU A 448 7.95 -64.22 20.35
N ASN A 449 8.32 -63.29 21.25
CA ASN A 449 7.46 -62.18 21.67
C ASN A 449 7.61 -60.91 20.80
N LYS A 450 8.26 -61.00 19.64
CA LYS A 450 8.62 -59.81 18.86
C LYS A 450 7.40 -58.95 18.52
N VAL A 451 7.46 -57.69 18.91
CA VAL A 451 6.58 -56.62 18.42
C VAL A 451 6.99 -56.29 16.98
N ILE A 452 6.03 -56.30 16.08
CA ILE A 452 6.27 -56.14 14.64
C ILE A 452 5.85 -54.73 14.25
N THR A 453 6.70 -53.98 13.56
CA THR A 453 6.44 -52.58 13.19
C THR A 453 6.68 -52.31 11.71
N ALA A 454 5.98 -51.30 11.19
CA ALA A 454 6.17 -50.74 9.86
C ALA A 454 6.15 -49.20 9.97
N THR A 455 7.18 -48.55 9.43
CA THR A 455 7.30 -47.08 9.39
C THR A 455 6.90 -46.57 8.00
N PHE A 456 6.02 -45.57 7.93
CA PHE A 456 5.53 -44.99 6.68
C PHE A 456 6.31 -43.74 6.24
N SER A 457 6.25 -43.42 4.94
CA SER A 457 6.84 -42.21 4.36
C SER A 457 6.16 -40.92 4.80
N GLU A 458 4.93 -41.02 5.28
CA GLU A 458 4.06 -39.91 5.65
C GLU A 458 3.08 -40.33 6.76
N ASP A 459 2.28 -39.36 7.22
CA ASP A 459 1.29 -39.61 8.27
C ASP A 459 0.07 -40.34 7.69
N MET A 460 -0.23 -41.51 8.25
CA MET A 460 -1.37 -42.35 7.88
C MET A 460 -2.65 -41.90 8.61
N ASP A 461 -3.81 -42.15 8.01
CA ASP A 461 -5.09 -42.10 8.71
C ASP A 461 -5.12 -43.22 9.77
N PRO A 462 -5.13 -42.89 11.08
CA PRO A 462 -5.09 -43.88 12.15
C PRO A 462 -6.25 -44.88 12.09
N SER A 463 -7.41 -44.49 11.55
CA SER A 463 -8.57 -45.38 11.41
C SER A 463 -8.37 -46.44 10.32
N SER A 464 -7.55 -46.11 9.32
CA SER A 464 -7.18 -47.03 8.23
C SER A 464 -6.09 -48.03 8.64
N ILE A 465 -5.38 -47.80 9.75
CA ILE A 465 -4.33 -48.69 10.28
C ILE A 465 -4.94 -49.57 11.38
N ASN A 466 -5.30 -50.79 11.03
CA ASN A 466 -6.00 -51.72 11.89
C ASN A 466 -5.71 -53.18 11.49
N ASN A 467 -6.37 -54.15 12.13
CA ASN A 467 -6.17 -55.59 11.89
C ASN A 467 -6.57 -56.08 10.47
N THR A 468 -7.08 -55.22 9.59
CA THR A 468 -7.33 -55.54 8.17
C THR A 468 -6.27 -54.97 7.23
N SER A 469 -5.55 -53.94 7.68
CA SER A 469 -4.51 -53.26 6.90
C SER A 469 -3.10 -53.57 7.36
N PHE A 470 -2.90 -54.02 8.60
CA PHE A 470 -1.65 -54.60 9.08
C PHE A 470 -1.90 -56.05 9.50
N LEU A 471 -1.46 -56.97 8.65
CA LEU A 471 -1.62 -58.41 8.84
C LEU A 471 -0.28 -59.04 9.18
N VAL A 472 -0.30 -60.02 10.09
CA VAL A 472 0.82 -60.94 10.32
C VAL A 472 0.28 -62.35 10.16
N LYS A 473 0.90 -63.15 9.29
CA LYS A 473 0.44 -64.51 8.96
C LYS A 473 1.56 -65.54 9.10
N ASN A 474 1.19 -66.73 9.57
CA ASN A 474 1.97 -67.96 9.41
C ASN A 474 1.33 -68.76 8.26
N GLY A 475 1.95 -68.73 7.08
CA GLY A 475 1.33 -69.27 5.86
C GLY A 475 -0.01 -68.59 5.58
N SER A 476 -1.10 -69.36 5.55
CA SER A 476 -2.48 -68.86 5.37
C SER A 476 -3.15 -68.39 6.66
N THR A 477 -2.57 -68.70 7.83
CA THR A 477 -3.20 -68.48 9.14
C THR A 477 -2.83 -67.09 9.67
N THR A 478 -3.83 -66.26 9.94
CA THR A 478 -3.63 -64.95 10.59
C THR A 478 -3.25 -65.12 12.05
N VAL A 479 -2.20 -64.41 12.48
CA VAL A 479 -1.79 -64.31 13.88
C VAL A 479 -2.72 -63.32 14.57
N PRO A 480 -3.35 -63.66 15.71
CA PRO A 480 -4.08 -62.70 16.52
C PRO A 480 -3.13 -61.66 17.11
N GLY A 481 -3.52 -60.39 17.06
CA GLY A 481 -2.75 -59.30 17.64
C GLY A 481 -3.52 -58.00 17.70
N THR A 482 -2.92 -57.02 18.36
CA THR A 482 -3.44 -55.66 18.46
C THR A 482 -2.61 -54.76 17.57
N VAL A 483 -3.26 -54.02 16.68
CA VAL A 483 -2.64 -52.98 15.86
C VAL A 483 -2.85 -51.61 16.50
N THR A 484 -1.76 -50.85 16.63
CA THR A 484 -1.77 -49.43 17.02
C THR A 484 -0.97 -48.60 16.02
N TYR A 485 -1.24 -47.30 15.99
CA TYR A 485 -0.54 -46.35 15.13
C TYR A 485 -0.21 -45.08 15.90
N SER A 486 1.05 -44.65 15.84
CA SER A 486 1.51 -43.41 16.48
C SER A 486 2.67 -42.79 15.68
N GLY A 487 2.60 -41.48 15.46
CA GLY A 487 3.53 -40.76 14.58
C GLY A 487 3.41 -41.26 13.15
N ARG A 488 4.35 -42.13 12.75
CA ARG A 488 4.41 -42.81 11.43
C ARG A 488 4.62 -44.31 11.52
N VAL A 489 4.45 -44.87 12.71
CA VAL A 489 4.78 -46.26 13.00
C VAL A 489 3.49 -47.02 13.31
N ALA A 490 3.15 -47.97 12.44
CA ALA A 490 2.17 -49.00 12.76
C ALA A 490 2.87 -50.10 13.56
N THR A 491 2.23 -50.53 14.63
CA THR A 491 2.74 -51.53 15.57
C THR A 491 1.73 -52.65 15.71
N PHE A 492 2.17 -53.88 15.46
CA PHE A 492 1.42 -55.10 15.68
C PHE A 492 2.02 -55.85 16.87
N VAL A 493 1.23 -56.03 17.93
CA VAL A 493 1.61 -56.83 19.10
C VAL A 493 0.86 -58.16 19.04
N PRO A 494 1.54 -59.30 18.82
CA PRO A 494 0.91 -60.62 18.88
C PRO A 494 0.23 -60.84 20.24
N THR A 495 -0.99 -61.39 20.26
CA THR A 495 -1.69 -61.69 21.52
C THR A 495 -1.09 -62.91 22.24
N ILE A 496 -0.40 -63.76 21.48
CA ILE A 496 0.31 -64.95 21.94
C ILE A 496 1.70 -64.92 21.28
N ASN A 497 2.72 -65.38 22.00
CA ASN A 497 4.06 -65.56 21.44
C ASN A 497 4.00 -66.36 20.12
N LEU A 498 4.78 -65.90 19.15
CA LEU A 498 4.97 -66.54 17.86
C LEU A 498 5.59 -67.94 18.06
N ALA A 499 5.26 -68.87 17.17
CA ALA A 499 5.84 -70.21 17.18
C ALA A 499 7.32 -70.15 16.76
N ASN A 500 8.14 -71.07 17.28
CA ASN A 500 9.56 -71.18 16.92
C ASN A 500 9.77 -71.79 15.51
N ILE A 501 10.95 -71.59 14.92
CA ILE A 501 11.32 -72.07 13.56
C ILE A 501 10.21 -71.77 12.52
N THR A 502 9.51 -70.66 12.67
CA THR A 502 8.31 -70.38 11.88
C THR A 502 8.53 -69.16 11.02
N LEU A 503 8.28 -69.31 9.72
CA LEU A 503 8.27 -68.22 8.77
C LEU A 503 6.94 -67.45 8.89
N TYR A 504 7.04 -66.19 9.29
CA TYR A 504 5.94 -65.26 9.30
C TYR A 504 6.04 -64.27 8.14
N THR A 505 4.88 -63.84 7.65
CA THR A 505 4.76 -62.75 6.67
C THR A 505 4.01 -61.60 7.32
N GLY A 506 4.64 -60.44 7.43
CA GLY A 506 3.98 -59.17 7.71
C GLY A 506 3.50 -58.55 6.40
N THR A 507 2.31 -57.97 6.39
CA THR A 507 1.75 -57.27 5.24
C THR A 507 1.07 -55.99 5.67
N ILE A 508 1.46 -54.86 5.07
CA ILE A 508 0.63 -53.66 5.01
C ILE A 508 -0.17 -53.70 3.71
N THR A 509 -1.49 -53.76 3.80
CA THR A 509 -2.35 -53.86 2.60
C THR A 509 -2.66 -52.49 2.01
N THR A 510 -3.19 -52.45 0.78
CA THR A 510 -3.72 -51.22 0.17
C THR A 510 -4.96 -50.66 0.87
N ALA A 511 -5.45 -51.29 1.95
CA ALA A 511 -6.49 -50.69 2.80
C ALA A 511 -5.94 -49.58 3.71
N ALA A 512 -4.63 -49.58 3.99
CA ALA A 512 -3.97 -48.48 4.69
C ALA A 512 -3.93 -47.23 3.80
N LYS A 513 -4.36 -46.10 4.35
CA LYS A 513 -4.50 -44.81 3.67
C LYS A 513 -3.76 -43.72 4.42
N ASP A 514 -3.23 -42.77 3.68
CA ASP A 514 -2.80 -41.50 4.26
C ASP A 514 -4.01 -40.66 4.71
N LEU A 515 -3.75 -39.51 5.32
CA LEU A 515 -4.79 -38.56 5.73
C LEU A 515 -5.59 -37.97 4.57
N ALA A 516 -5.07 -38.01 3.34
CA ALA A 516 -5.74 -37.55 2.13
C ALA A 516 -6.54 -38.66 1.41
N GLY A 517 -6.49 -39.89 1.93
CA GLY A 517 -7.16 -41.06 1.38
C GLY A 517 -6.39 -41.81 0.30
N ASN A 518 -5.14 -41.44 -0.01
CA ASN A 518 -4.31 -42.20 -0.94
C ASN A 518 -3.91 -43.53 -0.30
N THR A 519 -4.09 -44.62 -1.04
CA THR A 519 -3.70 -45.96 -0.61
C THR A 519 -2.25 -46.24 -0.98
N LEU A 520 -1.63 -47.24 -0.33
CA LEU A 520 -0.41 -47.84 -0.86
C LEU A 520 -0.62 -48.25 -2.33
N ALA A 521 0.45 -48.18 -3.13
CA ALA A 521 0.39 -48.56 -4.54
C ALA A 521 0.10 -50.05 -4.74
N THR A 522 0.68 -50.88 -3.88
CA THR A 522 0.48 -52.34 -3.78
C THR A 522 0.65 -52.75 -2.32
N ASP A 523 0.17 -53.93 -1.95
CA ASP A 523 0.47 -54.52 -0.64
C ASP A 523 1.99 -54.58 -0.42
N TYR A 524 2.45 -54.10 0.72
CA TYR A 524 3.85 -54.21 1.13
C TYR A 524 3.99 -55.43 2.04
N SER A 525 4.63 -56.48 1.54
CA SER A 525 4.86 -57.70 2.32
C SER A 525 6.34 -57.90 2.61
N TRP A 526 6.64 -58.35 3.82
CA TRP A 526 7.96 -58.77 4.24
C TRP A 526 7.86 -60.05 5.05
N THR A 527 8.96 -60.78 5.11
CA THR A 527 9.03 -62.04 5.85
C THR A 527 10.03 -61.97 6.99
N PHE A 528 9.84 -62.79 8.00
CA PHE A 528 10.82 -63.02 9.05
C PHE A 528 10.64 -64.42 9.64
N THR A 529 11.73 -65.02 10.08
CA THR A 529 11.75 -66.37 10.66
C THR A 529 12.10 -66.29 12.14
N THR A 530 11.24 -66.86 12.97
CA THR A 530 11.48 -66.96 14.41
C THR A 530 12.59 -67.95 14.73
N LEU A 531 13.28 -67.71 15.85
CA LEU A 531 14.43 -68.49 16.29
C LEU A 531 14.15 -69.99 16.49
N ALA A 532 15.22 -70.80 16.34
CA ALA A 532 15.12 -72.24 16.16
C ALA A 532 15.11 -73.09 17.44
N LEU A 533 15.43 -72.49 18.58
CA LEU A 533 15.36 -73.11 19.89
C LEU A 533 14.57 -72.14 20.76
N ALA A 534 13.58 -72.63 21.52
CA ALA A 534 13.09 -71.81 22.62
C ALA A 534 14.31 -71.37 23.41
N ASP A 535 14.49 -70.05 23.58
CA ASP A 535 15.42 -69.61 24.60
C ASP A 535 14.93 -70.25 25.89
N ILE A 536 15.76 -71.07 26.50
CA ILE A 536 15.51 -71.71 27.80
C ILE A 536 16.53 -71.25 28.83
N ILE A 537 17.44 -70.34 28.43
CA ILE A 537 18.42 -69.78 29.33
C ILE A 537 17.70 -68.69 30.09
N ASN A 538 17.52 -68.88 31.38
CA ASN A 538 16.92 -67.86 32.22
C ASN A 538 17.82 -66.60 32.19
N PRO A 539 17.24 -65.40 32.06
CA PRO A 539 18.00 -64.16 32.15
C PRO A 539 18.64 -64.04 33.54
N THR A 540 19.84 -63.50 33.58
CA THR A 540 20.58 -63.20 34.81
C THR A 540 20.89 -61.71 34.88
N VAL A 541 21.01 -61.15 36.08
CA VAL A 541 21.53 -59.79 36.27
C VAL A 541 23.06 -59.89 36.31
N LEU A 542 23.72 -59.34 35.28
CA LEU A 542 25.18 -59.32 35.17
C LEU A 542 25.81 -58.32 36.14
N SER A 543 25.18 -57.17 36.32
CA SER A 543 25.66 -56.11 37.19
C SER A 543 24.52 -55.21 37.64
N THR A 544 24.71 -54.56 38.79
CA THR A 544 23.83 -53.49 39.26
C THR A 544 24.65 -52.23 39.49
N ASP A 545 24.02 -51.08 39.31
CA ASP A 545 24.57 -49.80 39.76
C ASP A 545 23.50 -49.05 40.56
N PRO A 546 23.64 -48.94 41.88
CA PRO A 546 24.81 -49.31 42.67
C PRO A 546 25.09 -50.81 42.69
N SER A 547 26.37 -51.19 42.80
CA SER A 547 26.78 -52.57 43.00
C SER A 547 26.23 -53.11 44.34
N ASN A 548 26.07 -54.43 44.44
CA ASN A 548 25.60 -55.03 45.69
C ASN A 548 26.54 -54.70 46.86
N GLY A 549 25.96 -54.21 47.96
CA GLY A 549 26.69 -53.72 49.13
C GLY A 549 27.35 -52.36 48.94
N ALA A 550 27.08 -51.64 47.84
CA ALA A 550 27.63 -50.30 47.63
C ALA A 550 27.23 -49.36 48.77
N THR A 551 28.22 -48.67 49.31
CA THR A 551 28.03 -47.57 50.27
C THR A 551 28.20 -46.24 49.56
N SER A 552 27.83 -45.14 50.23
CA SER A 552 28.03 -43.78 49.69
C SER A 552 27.23 -43.49 48.41
N VAL A 553 26.09 -44.16 48.22
CA VAL A 553 25.25 -43.98 47.02
C VAL A 553 24.51 -42.63 47.03
N PRO A 554 24.64 -41.77 45.99
CA PRO A 554 23.92 -40.50 45.94
C PRO A 554 22.40 -40.62 46.14
N LEU A 555 21.78 -39.67 46.82
CA LEU A 555 20.34 -39.72 47.14
C LEU A 555 19.44 -39.68 45.90
N ASN A 556 19.93 -39.10 44.81
CA ASN A 556 19.26 -39.05 43.51
C ASN A 556 19.75 -40.15 42.55
N LYS A 557 20.40 -41.19 43.05
CA LYS A 557 20.94 -42.27 42.22
C LYS A 557 19.80 -42.92 41.45
N VAL A 558 19.97 -42.99 40.12
CA VAL A 558 19.21 -43.91 39.29
C VAL A 558 19.76 -45.31 39.56
N ILE A 559 18.90 -46.18 40.07
CA ILE A 559 19.27 -47.56 40.39
C ILE A 559 19.10 -48.37 39.11
N THR A 560 20.14 -49.10 38.71
CA THR A 560 20.13 -49.87 37.46
C THR A 560 20.51 -51.32 37.67
N ALA A 561 20.01 -52.18 36.78
CA ALA A 561 20.38 -53.58 36.66
C ALA A 561 20.62 -53.89 35.17
N THR A 562 21.79 -54.45 34.87
CA THR A 562 22.18 -54.89 33.52
C THR A 562 21.96 -56.40 33.41
N PHE A 563 21.25 -56.84 32.39
CA PHE A 563 20.89 -58.25 32.17
C PHE A 563 21.87 -58.97 31.23
N SER A 564 21.90 -60.31 31.29
CA SER A 564 22.71 -61.16 30.40
C SER A 564 22.24 -61.16 28.95
N GLU A 565 21.02 -60.67 28.73
CA GLU A 565 20.32 -60.69 27.46
C GLU A 565 19.20 -59.65 27.44
N ASN A 566 18.58 -59.47 26.27
CA ASN A 566 17.47 -58.56 26.11
C ASN A 566 16.23 -59.07 26.85
N MET A 567 15.66 -58.19 27.68
CA MET A 567 14.44 -58.43 28.44
C MET A 567 13.21 -58.01 27.66
N ASP A 568 12.05 -58.61 27.94
CA ASP A 568 10.75 -58.11 27.51
C ASP A 568 10.47 -56.78 28.23
N PRO A 569 10.45 -55.64 27.52
CA PRO A 569 10.27 -54.33 28.15
C PRO A 569 8.95 -54.21 28.92
N SER A 570 7.90 -54.95 28.52
CA SER A 570 6.61 -54.94 29.21
C SER A 570 6.64 -55.67 30.57
N SER A 571 7.59 -56.60 30.73
CA SER A 571 7.82 -57.32 31.98
C SER A 571 8.68 -56.54 32.97
N ILE A 572 9.34 -55.45 32.55
CA ILE A 572 10.19 -54.59 33.38
C ILE A 572 9.37 -53.36 33.82
N SER A 573 8.85 -53.39 35.04
CA SER A 573 7.95 -52.37 35.56
C SER A 573 8.12 -52.19 37.08
N ASN A 574 7.31 -51.32 37.68
CA ASN A 574 7.28 -51.10 39.13
C ASN A 574 6.83 -52.32 39.94
N THR A 575 6.40 -53.42 39.31
CA THR A 575 6.12 -54.69 40.01
C THR A 575 7.28 -55.68 39.93
N SER A 576 8.17 -55.52 38.96
CA SER A 576 9.29 -56.45 38.72
C SER A 576 10.66 -55.87 39.05
N PHE A 577 10.81 -54.54 39.04
CA PHE A 577 11.96 -53.83 39.59
C PHE A 577 11.50 -53.01 40.79
N LEU A 578 11.77 -53.54 41.99
CA LEU A 578 11.40 -52.93 43.26
C LEU A 578 12.63 -52.31 43.93
N VAL A 579 12.42 -51.15 44.55
CA VAL A 579 13.38 -50.57 45.51
C VAL A 579 12.64 -50.38 46.81
N LYS A 580 13.16 -50.96 47.91
CA LYS A 580 12.53 -50.94 49.23
C LYS A 580 13.43 -50.32 50.29
N ASN A 581 12.82 -49.61 51.23
CA ASN A 581 13.40 -49.29 52.53
C ASN A 581 12.73 -50.18 53.59
N GLY A 582 13.45 -51.19 54.09
CA GLY A 582 12.86 -52.23 54.92
C GLY A 582 11.72 -52.96 54.17
N SER A 583 10.51 -52.93 54.72
CA SER A 583 9.31 -53.50 54.08
C SER A 583 8.56 -52.54 53.15
N THR A 584 8.94 -51.25 53.13
CA THR A 584 8.21 -50.19 52.40
C THR A 584 8.74 -50.05 50.98
N ASN A 585 7.85 -50.12 49.97
CA ASN A 585 8.19 -49.82 48.58
C ASN A 585 8.45 -48.33 48.40
N ILE A 586 9.52 -48.00 47.69
CA ILE A 586 9.82 -46.64 47.24
C ILE A 586 9.10 -46.39 45.92
N SER A 587 8.46 -45.23 45.83
CA SER A 587 7.84 -44.81 44.57
C SER A 587 8.91 -44.35 43.59
N GLY A 588 8.77 -44.75 42.33
CA GLY A 588 9.68 -44.40 41.25
C GLY A 588 9.10 -44.73 39.89
N SER A 589 9.79 -44.31 38.85
CA SER A 589 9.54 -44.73 37.47
C SER A 589 10.59 -45.75 37.04
N VAL A 590 10.12 -46.82 36.41
CA VAL A 590 10.99 -47.83 35.79
C VAL A 590 11.04 -47.62 34.29
N SER A 591 12.23 -47.75 33.72
CA SER A 591 12.49 -47.74 32.28
C SER A 591 13.47 -48.85 31.93
N TYR A 592 13.45 -49.29 30.67
CA TYR A 592 14.34 -50.33 30.16
C TYR A 592 14.86 -49.91 28.78
N SER A 593 16.19 -49.95 28.60
CA SER A 593 16.84 -49.63 27.32
C SER A 593 18.11 -50.45 27.14
N GLY A 594 18.30 -51.02 25.95
CA GLY A 594 19.41 -51.92 25.65
C GLY A 594 19.32 -53.18 26.52
N LEU A 595 20.29 -53.36 27.43
CA LEU A 595 20.33 -54.43 28.42
C LEU A 595 20.09 -53.92 29.86
N VAL A 596 19.74 -52.65 30.04
CA VAL A 596 19.75 -51.98 31.34
C VAL A 596 18.35 -51.55 31.74
N ALA A 597 17.85 -52.08 32.86
CA ALA A 597 16.69 -51.53 33.56
C ALA A 597 17.14 -50.40 34.49
N SER A 598 16.39 -49.31 34.54
CA SER A 598 16.65 -48.14 35.37
C SER A 598 15.42 -47.78 36.17
N PHE A 599 15.55 -47.73 37.49
CA PHE A 599 14.58 -47.22 38.44
C PHE A 599 15.00 -45.81 38.87
N VAL A 600 14.16 -44.82 38.60
CA VAL A 600 14.32 -43.44 39.02
C VAL A 600 13.35 -43.16 40.18
N PRO A 601 13.83 -42.99 41.42
CA PRO A 601 12.98 -42.63 42.54
C PRO A 601 12.20 -41.34 42.26
N THR A 602 10.90 -41.28 42.60
CA THR A 602 10.08 -40.06 42.42
C THR A 602 10.47 -38.95 43.39
N SER A 603 11.15 -39.30 44.46
CA SER A 603 11.71 -38.40 45.46
C SER A 603 13.10 -38.88 45.81
N SER A 604 13.99 -37.96 46.20
CA SER A 604 15.33 -38.33 46.69
C SER A 604 15.23 -39.41 47.77
N LEU A 605 16.10 -40.41 47.69
CA LEU A 605 16.23 -41.43 48.71
C LEU A 605 16.67 -40.80 50.05
N LEU A 606 16.30 -41.43 51.15
CA LEU A 606 16.71 -41.05 52.50
C LEU A 606 18.20 -41.31 52.69
N GLU A 607 18.85 -40.46 53.45
CA GLU A 607 20.28 -40.57 53.80
C GLU A 607 20.56 -41.70 54.79
N ASN A 608 21.81 -42.22 54.80
CA ASN A 608 22.26 -43.34 55.63
C ASN A 608 21.29 -44.52 55.71
N THR A 609 20.57 -44.77 54.63
CA THR A 609 19.47 -45.72 54.62
C THR A 609 19.86 -46.88 53.74
N VAL A 610 19.71 -48.09 54.28
CA VAL A 610 19.90 -49.32 53.50
C VAL A 610 18.66 -49.52 52.65
N TYR A 611 18.85 -49.44 51.35
CA TYR A 611 17.84 -49.80 50.36
C TYR A 611 18.12 -51.18 49.81
N THR A 612 17.03 -51.89 49.51
CA THR A 612 17.08 -53.19 48.83
C THR A 612 16.52 -53.02 47.43
N GLY A 613 17.36 -53.21 46.42
CA GLY A 613 16.93 -53.39 45.03
C GLY A 613 16.54 -54.85 44.81
N THR A 614 15.47 -55.07 44.05
CA THR A 614 15.02 -56.42 43.69
C THR A 614 14.56 -56.43 42.25
N ILE A 615 15.19 -57.26 41.42
CA ILE A 615 14.57 -57.74 40.18
C ILE A 615 13.87 -59.04 40.52
N THR A 616 12.55 -59.02 40.49
CA THR A 616 11.75 -60.21 40.83
C THR A 616 11.77 -61.22 39.68
N THR A 617 11.35 -62.45 39.96
CA THR A 617 10.99 -63.47 38.95
C THR A 617 9.86 -63.04 38.00
N GLY A 618 9.20 -61.89 38.22
CA GLY A 618 8.29 -61.28 37.27
C GLY A 618 8.95 -60.67 36.03
N ALA A 619 10.26 -60.37 36.08
CA ALA A 619 11.04 -59.91 34.93
C ALA A 619 11.37 -61.10 34.02
N LYS A 620 11.10 -60.93 32.72
CA LYS A 620 11.21 -61.98 31.71
C LYS A 620 12.09 -61.54 30.54
N ASP A 621 12.81 -62.49 29.94
CA ASP A 621 13.47 -62.28 28.66
C ASP A 621 12.46 -62.19 27.51
N LEU A 622 12.95 -61.96 26.29
CA LEU A 622 12.11 -61.93 25.09
C LEU A 622 11.49 -63.29 24.70
N ALA A 623 11.94 -64.40 25.28
CA ALA A 623 11.31 -65.71 25.10
C ALA A 623 10.28 -66.02 26.20
N GLY A 624 10.22 -65.21 27.26
CA GLY A 624 9.33 -65.37 28.39
C GLY A 624 9.96 -66.13 29.58
N ASN A 625 11.24 -66.49 29.54
CA ASN A 625 11.89 -67.11 30.70
C ASN A 625 12.07 -66.06 31.80
N THR A 626 11.78 -66.46 33.03
CA THR A 626 11.94 -65.62 34.21
C THR A 626 13.35 -65.73 34.75
N LEU A 627 13.79 -64.76 35.57
CA LEU A 627 14.94 -65.01 36.44
C LEU A 627 14.71 -66.30 37.24
N ALA A 628 15.77 -67.06 37.50
CA ALA A 628 15.68 -68.31 38.27
C ALA A 628 15.24 -68.09 39.73
N SER A 629 15.58 -66.91 40.28
CA SER A 629 15.15 -66.41 41.58
C SER A 629 15.15 -64.88 41.55
N ASP A 630 14.48 -64.25 42.52
CA ASP A 630 14.62 -62.80 42.70
C ASP A 630 16.10 -62.43 42.86
N TYR A 631 16.58 -61.50 42.04
CA TYR A 631 17.92 -60.94 42.18
C TYR A 631 17.84 -59.76 43.15
N ILE A 632 18.35 -59.99 44.36
CA ILE A 632 18.28 -59.04 45.46
C ILE A 632 19.68 -58.49 45.69
N TRP A 633 19.78 -57.17 45.75
CA TRP A 633 20.99 -56.49 46.17
C TRP A 633 20.65 -55.38 47.14
N THR A 634 21.59 -55.05 48.00
CA THR A 634 21.46 -53.91 48.90
C THR A 634 22.41 -52.81 48.47
N PHE A 635 22.04 -51.59 48.78
CA PHE A 635 22.94 -50.46 48.73
C PHE A 635 22.58 -49.50 49.84
N THR A 636 23.60 -48.90 50.44
CA THR A 636 23.43 -47.89 51.47
C THR A 636 23.60 -46.55 50.79
N THR A 637 22.53 -45.75 50.80
CA THR A 637 22.65 -44.34 50.41
C THR A 637 23.76 -43.72 51.22
N ILE A 638 24.38 -42.71 50.61
CA ILE A 638 25.38 -41.91 51.28
C ILE A 638 24.83 -41.61 52.66
N LEU A 639 25.67 -41.89 53.67
CA LEU A 639 25.52 -41.26 54.96
C LEU A 639 25.15 -39.79 54.67
N PRO A 640 24.37 -39.09 55.52
CA PRO A 640 24.47 -37.64 55.50
C PRO A 640 25.97 -37.42 55.43
N VAL A 641 26.44 -36.67 54.44
CA VAL A 641 27.82 -36.21 54.50
C VAL A 641 27.90 -35.77 55.94
N VAL A 642 28.72 -36.46 56.74
CA VAL A 642 29.21 -35.83 57.94
C VAL A 642 30.04 -34.77 57.28
N VAL A 643 29.35 -33.66 56.97
CA VAL A 643 29.97 -32.39 56.78
C VAL A 643 30.76 -32.38 58.07
N PRO A 644 32.10 -32.45 58.03
CA PRO A 644 32.86 -32.19 59.24
C PRO A 644 32.15 -30.98 59.84
N PRO A 645 31.66 -31.06 61.09
CA PRO A 645 30.61 -30.19 61.58
C PRO A 645 30.96 -28.79 61.14
N SER A 646 30.16 -28.31 60.18
CA SER A 646 30.22 -26.96 59.65
C SER A 646 31.54 -26.57 58.95
N LEU A 647 31.57 -25.64 58.00
CA LEU A 647 30.80 -24.42 57.90
C LEU A 647 31.23 -23.86 56.53
N ILE A 648 30.32 -23.55 55.58
CA ILE A 648 30.60 -22.33 54.82
C ILE A 648 30.44 -21.23 55.87
N VAL A 649 31.53 -20.93 56.59
CA VAL A 649 31.66 -19.87 57.60
C VAL A 649 31.19 -18.55 56.99
N PHE A 650 31.32 -18.46 55.67
CA PHE A 650 31.25 -17.23 54.92
C PHE A 650 29.83 -16.94 54.43
N GLY A 651 29.29 -15.81 54.91
CA GLY A 651 28.23 -15.12 54.20
C GLY A 651 28.72 -14.52 52.90
N VAL A 652 30.01 -14.16 52.85
CA VAL A 652 30.67 -13.57 51.68
C VAL A 652 32.05 -14.17 51.44
N PHE A 653 32.35 -14.55 50.21
CA PHE A 653 33.69 -14.99 49.81
C PHE A 653 34.17 -14.26 48.55
N GLY A 654 35.33 -13.61 48.61
CA GLY A 654 35.86 -12.70 47.58
C GLY A 654 37.00 -13.27 46.72
N GLY A 655 37.04 -14.59 46.49
CA GLY A 655 38.08 -15.23 45.70
C GLY A 655 39.50 -14.81 46.11
N ASN A 656 40.36 -14.58 45.12
CA ASN A 656 41.70 -14.02 45.26
C ASN A 656 41.77 -12.49 45.07
N ALA A 657 40.64 -11.82 44.84
CA ALA A 657 40.58 -10.38 44.55
C ALA A 657 40.02 -9.54 45.71
N GLY A 658 39.58 -10.18 46.80
CA GLY A 658 39.17 -9.51 48.03
C GLY A 658 37.70 -9.10 48.06
N ILE A 659 37.36 -8.27 49.05
CA ILE A 659 35.99 -7.84 49.34
C ILE A 659 36.01 -6.34 49.66
N THR A 660 35.13 -5.58 48.99
CA THR A 660 35.06 -4.13 49.15
C THR A 660 33.68 -3.70 49.61
N ASN A 661 33.63 -2.96 50.70
CA ASN A 661 32.47 -2.19 51.12
C ASN A 661 32.71 -0.69 50.94
N GLN A 662 31.69 -0.01 50.42
CA GLN A 662 31.66 1.45 50.24
C GLN A 662 30.42 2.10 50.92
N GLY A 663 29.74 1.38 51.82
CA GLY A 663 28.59 1.88 52.57
C GLY A 663 28.73 1.76 54.08
N ILE A 664 28.00 2.60 54.82
CA ILE A 664 28.02 2.63 56.29
C ILE A 664 27.01 1.69 56.94
N ASN A 665 26.07 1.14 56.15
CA ASN A 665 25.02 0.25 56.63
C ASN A 665 25.23 -1.19 56.13
N THR A 666 26.44 -1.57 55.73
CA THR A 666 26.71 -2.94 55.30
C THR A 666 26.87 -3.84 56.52
N VAL A 667 26.10 -4.92 56.59
CA VAL A 667 26.10 -5.85 57.71
C VAL A 667 26.02 -7.29 57.23
N ILE A 668 26.91 -8.14 57.74
CA ILE A 668 26.88 -9.60 57.52
C ILE A 668 26.41 -10.26 58.82
N ASN A 669 25.22 -10.85 58.79
CA ASN A 669 24.58 -11.49 59.93
C ASN A 669 24.75 -13.01 59.87
N ASN A 670 25.05 -13.62 61.02
CA ASN A 670 25.14 -15.07 61.21
C ASN A 670 26.18 -15.76 60.32
N GLY A 671 27.24 -15.04 59.92
CA GLY A 671 28.37 -15.57 59.17
C GLY A 671 29.55 -14.60 59.08
N GLY A 672 30.72 -15.12 58.76
CA GLY A 672 31.95 -14.37 58.50
C GLY A 672 32.12 -13.97 57.04
N ILE A 673 33.28 -13.37 56.72
CA ILE A 673 33.70 -13.13 55.32
C ILE A 673 35.12 -13.65 55.07
N GLY A 674 35.41 -14.07 53.84
CA GLY A 674 36.66 -14.75 53.51
C GLY A 674 37.25 -14.37 52.15
N THR A 675 38.58 -14.37 52.05
CA THR A 675 39.30 -14.26 50.77
C THR A 675 40.66 -14.97 50.86
N THR A 676 41.12 -15.58 49.76
CA THR A 676 42.50 -16.09 49.69
C THR A 676 43.52 -14.99 49.44
N ALA A 677 43.05 -13.76 49.18
CA ALA A 677 43.87 -12.58 49.02
C ALA A 677 44.48 -12.09 50.34
N ALA A 678 45.44 -11.17 50.25
CA ALA A 678 45.99 -10.47 51.41
C ALA A 678 44.94 -9.60 52.11
N SER A 679 45.10 -9.40 53.41
CA SER A 679 44.18 -8.60 54.25
C SER A 679 43.93 -7.18 53.74
N THR A 680 44.90 -6.61 53.01
CA THR A 680 44.82 -5.29 52.37
C THR A 680 43.77 -5.20 51.27
N LEU A 681 43.24 -6.34 50.80
CA LEU A 681 42.18 -6.42 49.81
C LEU A 681 40.79 -6.65 50.43
N ILE A 682 40.70 -6.67 51.76
CA ILE A 682 39.44 -6.43 52.47
C ILE A 682 39.38 -4.95 52.83
N THR A 683 38.32 -4.26 52.42
CA THR A 683 38.18 -2.81 52.60
C THR A 683 36.79 -2.45 53.09
N GLY A 684 36.72 -1.53 54.06
CA GLY A 684 35.47 -1.05 54.64
C GLY A 684 34.77 -2.02 55.58
N PHE A 685 35.52 -2.81 56.33
CA PHE A 685 34.94 -3.74 57.30
C PHE A 685 35.70 -3.77 58.62
N HIS A 686 35.00 -4.12 59.69
CA HIS A 686 35.61 -4.59 60.92
C HIS A 686 35.01 -5.93 61.36
N ASP A 687 35.83 -6.73 62.03
CA ASP A 687 35.46 -8.02 62.61
C ASP A 687 34.67 -7.78 63.90
N GLY A 688 33.41 -8.20 63.95
CA GLY A 688 32.54 -7.99 65.11
C GLY A 688 32.92 -8.85 66.32
N ILE A 689 33.81 -9.83 66.18
CA ILE A 689 34.27 -10.71 67.27
C ILE A 689 35.59 -10.21 67.85
N THR A 690 36.57 -9.82 67.00
CA THR A 690 37.89 -9.36 67.47
C THR A 690 38.06 -7.84 67.47
N GLY A 691 37.23 -7.11 66.75
CA GLY A 691 37.39 -5.66 66.54
C GLY A 691 38.48 -5.30 65.53
N ASP A 692 39.03 -6.27 64.80
CA ASP A 692 40.05 -6.02 63.78
C ASP A 692 39.47 -5.18 62.63
N VAL A 693 40.16 -4.09 62.26
CA VAL A 693 39.71 -3.14 61.24
C VAL A 693 40.43 -3.37 59.91
N TYR A 694 39.67 -3.40 58.82
CA TYR A 694 40.14 -3.61 57.45
C TYR A 694 39.80 -2.38 56.59
N THR A 695 40.70 -1.40 56.60
CA THR A 695 40.68 -0.19 55.76
C THR A 695 39.32 0.54 55.78
N GLU A 696 38.88 0.93 56.98
CA GLU A 696 37.67 1.72 57.18
C GLU A 696 37.92 3.23 57.13
N THR A 697 36.90 3.94 56.68
CA THR A 697 36.75 5.40 56.70
C THR A 697 35.35 5.72 57.23
N PRO A 698 35.03 6.99 57.55
CA PRO A 698 33.67 7.37 57.94
C PRO A 698 32.58 7.06 56.90
N LEU A 699 32.94 6.70 55.66
CA LEU A 699 32.01 6.44 54.56
C LEU A 699 31.77 4.95 54.28
N ASN A 700 32.50 4.02 54.92
CA ASN A 700 32.42 2.59 54.60
C ASN A 700 32.60 1.67 55.81
N VAL A 701 31.91 1.95 56.92
CA VAL A 701 32.00 1.16 58.15
C VAL A 701 31.08 -0.05 58.07
N GLY A 702 31.58 -1.19 57.61
CA GLY A 702 30.83 -2.43 57.48
C GLY A 702 31.03 -3.37 58.68
N LEU A 703 29.95 -3.91 59.24
CA LEU A 703 30.02 -4.85 60.36
C LEU A 703 29.91 -6.30 59.88
N VAL A 704 30.86 -7.14 60.28
CA VAL A 704 30.76 -8.60 60.13
C VAL A 704 30.46 -9.20 61.51
N ASN A 705 29.24 -9.72 61.73
CA ASN A 705 28.87 -10.39 62.99
C ASN A 705 29.47 -11.81 63.12
N GLY A 706 30.56 -12.06 62.41
CA GLY A 706 31.37 -13.27 62.39
C GLY A 706 32.83 -12.91 62.16
N ARG A 707 33.69 -13.90 61.96
CA ARG A 707 35.14 -13.68 61.75
C ARG A 707 35.46 -13.24 60.32
N ILE A 708 36.49 -12.40 60.17
CA ILE A 708 37.09 -12.07 58.87
C ILE A 708 38.32 -12.94 58.64
N HIS A 709 38.34 -13.67 57.52
CA HIS A 709 39.42 -14.59 57.18
C HIS A 709 40.18 -14.25 55.91
N THR A 710 41.49 -14.04 56.01
CA THR A 710 42.33 -13.54 54.91
C THR A 710 43.81 -13.84 55.14
N ALA A 711 44.61 -13.81 54.06
CA ALA A 711 46.04 -14.01 54.11
C ALA A 711 46.78 -12.80 54.75
N PRO A 712 48.03 -12.99 55.23
CA PRO A 712 48.86 -11.91 55.75
C PRO A 712 48.97 -10.72 54.77
N PRO A 713 49.28 -9.50 55.26
CA PRO A 713 49.74 -9.16 56.62
C PRO A 713 48.60 -9.04 57.65
N ALA A 714 48.93 -8.73 58.91
CA ALA A 714 47.93 -8.46 59.96
C ALA A 714 46.94 -7.36 59.50
N PRO A 715 45.62 -7.49 59.79
CA PRO A 715 45.03 -8.46 60.72
C PRO A 715 44.90 -9.90 60.20
N GLY A 716 45.17 -10.13 58.91
CA GLY A 716 45.28 -11.47 58.32
C GLY A 716 46.45 -12.29 58.89
N THR A 717 46.30 -13.62 58.90
CA THR A 717 47.31 -14.54 59.43
C THR A 717 47.42 -15.79 58.54
N ALA A 718 48.52 -16.54 58.65
CA ALA A 718 48.66 -17.81 57.94
C ALA A 718 47.56 -18.83 58.33
N ALA A 719 47.16 -18.87 59.60
CA ALA A 719 46.06 -19.73 60.05
C ALA A 719 44.71 -19.30 59.42
N SER A 720 44.48 -17.99 59.36
CA SER A 720 43.29 -17.42 58.70
C SER A 720 43.28 -17.69 57.19
N ALA A 721 44.45 -17.69 56.55
CA ALA A 721 44.61 -18.06 55.14
C ALA A 721 44.24 -19.52 54.86
N ILE A 722 44.56 -20.46 55.76
CA ILE A 722 44.18 -21.88 55.62
C ILE A 722 42.66 -22.04 55.66
N ILE A 723 41.99 -21.33 56.57
CA ILE A 723 40.51 -21.33 56.67
C ILE A 723 39.90 -20.73 55.39
N ALA A 724 40.45 -19.63 54.89
CA ALA A 724 39.99 -19.03 53.64
C ALA A 724 40.22 -19.97 52.43
N ALA A 725 41.36 -20.67 52.37
CA ALA A 725 41.64 -21.65 51.32
C ALA A 725 40.64 -22.82 51.34
N GLN A 726 40.27 -23.30 52.53
CA GLN A 726 39.22 -24.31 52.67
C GLN A 726 37.86 -23.75 52.21
N GLY A 727 37.52 -22.51 52.59
CA GLY A 727 36.29 -21.86 52.12
C GLY A 727 36.20 -21.75 50.59
N LEU A 728 37.32 -21.50 49.91
CA LEU A 728 37.37 -21.52 48.44
C LEU A 728 37.19 -22.94 47.88
N ALA A 729 37.79 -23.96 48.51
CA ALA A 729 37.61 -25.35 48.11
C ALA A 729 36.13 -25.78 48.24
N ASP A 730 35.49 -25.42 49.34
CA ASP A 730 34.07 -25.69 49.59
C ASP A 730 33.16 -24.96 48.60
N ALA A 731 33.46 -23.69 48.29
CA ALA A 731 32.74 -22.92 47.29
C ALA A 731 32.88 -23.52 45.87
N ASN A 732 34.07 -24.00 45.51
CA ASN A 732 34.30 -24.71 44.24
C ASN A 732 33.55 -26.04 44.18
N ALA A 733 33.57 -26.83 45.26
CA ALA A 733 32.82 -28.08 45.34
C ALA A 733 31.31 -27.83 45.18
N LEU A 734 30.79 -26.80 45.85
CA LEU A 734 29.40 -26.39 45.71
C LEU A 734 29.09 -25.95 44.26
N TYR A 735 29.92 -25.10 43.65
CA TYR A 735 29.75 -24.64 42.26
C TYR A 735 29.65 -25.81 41.28
N LEU A 736 30.56 -26.78 41.37
CA LEU A 736 30.55 -27.97 40.53
C LEU A 736 29.31 -28.85 40.77
N SER A 737 28.87 -28.98 42.03
CA SER A 737 27.72 -29.82 42.40
C SER A 737 26.37 -29.33 41.83
N ILE A 738 26.24 -28.02 41.58
CA ILE A 738 25.04 -27.41 41.00
C ILE A 738 25.17 -27.04 39.51
N SER A 739 26.29 -27.40 38.88
CA SER A 739 26.59 -27.11 37.47
C SER A 739 25.66 -27.83 36.49
N PRO A 740 25.53 -27.36 35.23
CA PRO A 740 24.77 -28.07 34.20
C PRO A 740 25.24 -29.51 33.92
N ALA A 741 26.49 -29.84 34.24
CA ALA A 741 27.03 -31.19 34.12
C ALA A 741 26.52 -32.10 35.26
N SER A 742 26.48 -31.61 36.49
CA SER A 742 26.02 -32.35 37.67
C SER A 742 24.49 -32.37 37.82
N LYS A 743 23.81 -31.37 37.27
CA LYS A 743 22.34 -31.21 37.27
C LYS A 743 21.86 -30.84 35.86
N PRO A 744 21.83 -31.78 34.91
CA PRO A 744 21.36 -31.54 33.53
C PRO A 744 19.83 -31.42 33.45
N GLY A 745 19.32 -30.91 32.31
CA GLY A 745 17.88 -30.95 31.99
C GLY A 745 17.03 -29.77 32.48
N GLY A 746 17.63 -28.61 32.77
CA GLY A 746 16.89 -27.42 33.20
C GLY A 746 16.12 -26.71 32.08
N THR A 747 14.92 -26.20 32.38
CA THR A 747 14.07 -25.43 31.46
C THR A 747 14.39 -23.93 31.48
N ASP A 748 14.11 -23.22 30.39
CA ASP A 748 14.21 -21.75 30.31
C ASP A 748 12.81 -21.10 30.12
N PRO A 749 12.01 -20.95 31.19
CA PRO A 749 10.60 -20.59 31.07
C PRO A 749 10.34 -19.15 30.57
N GLY A 750 11.35 -18.27 30.64
CA GLY A 750 11.23 -16.88 30.23
C GLY A 750 12.28 -16.43 29.22
N ALA A 751 12.93 -17.39 28.52
CA ALA A 751 13.99 -17.12 27.56
C ALA A 751 15.11 -16.21 28.12
N GLY A 752 15.51 -16.46 29.37
CA GLY A 752 16.50 -15.67 30.10
C GLY A 752 15.93 -14.52 30.94
N GLU A 753 14.64 -14.18 30.87
CA GLU A 753 13.99 -13.21 31.76
C GLU A 753 13.10 -13.93 32.79
N LEU A 754 13.44 -13.81 34.06
CA LEU A 754 12.73 -14.45 35.17
C LEU A 754 11.80 -13.50 35.93
N GLY A 755 11.90 -12.18 35.71
CA GLY A 755 11.04 -11.19 36.35
C GLY A 755 9.57 -11.37 35.93
N GLY A 756 8.68 -11.35 36.91
CA GLY A 756 7.24 -11.56 36.70
C GLY A 756 6.80 -13.03 36.66
N LEU A 757 7.74 -13.98 36.75
CA LEU A 757 7.41 -15.41 36.78
C LEU A 757 7.12 -15.92 38.19
N THR A 758 6.32 -16.98 38.25
CA THR A 758 6.17 -17.85 39.44
C THR A 758 6.68 -19.23 39.11
N LEU A 759 7.74 -19.67 39.79
CA LEU A 759 8.46 -20.89 39.48
C LEU A 759 8.33 -21.93 40.59
N ALA A 760 7.95 -23.15 40.19
CA ALA A 760 7.94 -24.33 41.05
C ALA A 760 9.39 -24.80 41.35
N PRO A 761 9.61 -25.70 42.33
CA PRO A 761 10.93 -26.24 42.62
C PRO A 761 11.49 -26.97 41.40
N GLY A 762 12.79 -26.83 41.11
CA GLY A 762 13.39 -27.42 39.92
C GLY A 762 14.73 -26.84 39.51
N VAL A 763 15.25 -27.34 38.39
CA VAL A 763 16.47 -26.86 37.73
C VAL A 763 16.09 -25.99 36.54
N TYR A 764 16.68 -24.80 36.46
CA TYR A 764 16.43 -23.81 35.41
C TYR A 764 17.74 -23.46 34.73
N LYS A 765 17.77 -23.47 33.40
CA LYS A 765 18.99 -23.21 32.63
C LYS A 765 18.70 -22.18 31.55
N SER A 766 19.44 -21.06 31.56
CA SER A 766 19.28 -20.02 30.55
C SER A 766 19.78 -20.51 29.18
N ALA A 767 18.91 -20.45 28.17
CA ALA A 767 19.25 -20.74 26.79
C ALA A 767 20.05 -19.59 26.15
N SER A 768 19.75 -18.34 26.55
CA SER A 768 20.49 -17.15 26.10
C SER A 768 21.86 -17.01 26.77
N GLY A 769 22.11 -17.80 27.81
CA GLY A 769 23.33 -17.78 28.60
C GLY A 769 23.32 -16.77 29.74
N THR A 770 22.30 -15.92 29.89
CA THR A 770 22.14 -14.95 30.99
C THR A 770 20.77 -15.08 31.65
N PHE A 771 20.67 -14.80 32.95
CA PHE A 771 19.38 -14.57 33.62
C PHE A 771 19.22 -13.11 34.05
N ASN A 772 18.06 -12.55 33.73
CA ASN A 772 17.63 -11.22 34.15
C ASN A 772 16.40 -11.33 35.04
N ILE A 773 16.32 -10.48 36.06
CA ILE A 773 15.10 -10.22 36.84
C ILE A 773 14.84 -8.72 36.71
N SER A 774 14.26 -8.34 35.57
CA SER A 774 14.07 -6.95 35.17
C SER A 774 12.59 -6.60 35.00
N ASN A 775 11.76 -7.55 34.56
CA ASN A 775 10.34 -7.35 34.24
C ASN A 775 9.37 -7.59 35.41
N GLY A 776 9.84 -7.43 36.65
CA GLY A 776 9.04 -7.64 37.85
C GLY A 776 9.75 -8.53 38.87
N ASN A 777 9.09 -8.79 39.99
CA ASN A 777 9.63 -9.70 41.01
C ASN A 777 9.55 -11.15 40.51
N LEU A 778 10.51 -11.97 40.90
CA LEU A 778 10.47 -13.41 40.70
C LEU A 778 9.83 -14.05 41.94
N THR A 779 8.83 -14.91 41.75
CA THR A 779 8.21 -15.68 42.83
C THR A 779 8.64 -17.15 42.77
N LEU A 780 9.13 -17.70 43.87
CA LEU A 780 9.48 -19.12 44.01
C LEU A 780 8.46 -19.78 44.93
N ASP A 781 7.69 -20.71 44.37
CA ASP A 781 6.56 -21.35 45.05
C ASP A 781 6.91 -22.79 45.44
N ALA A 782 7.10 -23.02 46.74
CA ALA A 782 7.49 -24.33 47.27
C ALA A 782 6.35 -25.37 47.23
N LYS A 783 5.12 -24.97 46.89
CA LYS A 783 3.94 -25.84 46.87
C LYS A 783 3.70 -26.62 48.17
N GLY A 784 4.12 -26.07 49.31
CA GLY A 784 3.99 -26.69 50.62
C GLY A 784 5.16 -27.57 51.04
N ASP A 785 6.19 -27.75 50.21
CA ASP A 785 7.37 -28.55 50.54
C ASP A 785 8.49 -27.69 51.15
N PRO A 786 8.80 -27.80 52.45
CA PRO A 786 9.89 -27.04 53.08
C PRO A 786 11.28 -27.47 52.60
N ASN A 787 11.39 -28.62 51.95
CA ASN A 787 12.62 -29.13 51.35
C ASN A 787 12.71 -28.83 49.85
N ALA A 788 11.79 -28.02 49.31
CA ALA A 788 11.82 -27.58 47.92
C ALA A 788 13.16 -26.93 47.57
N VAL A 789 13.74 -27.32 46.43
CA VAL A 789 15.03 -26.85 45.92
C VAL A 789 14.89 -26.14 44.58
N TRP A 790 15.58 -25.03 44.41
CA TRP A 790 15.73 -24.32 43.14
C TRP A 790 17.19 -24.20 42.76
N VAL A 791 17.53 -24.55 41.53
CA VAL A 791 18.87 -24.38 40.96
C VAL A 791 18.77 -23.58 39.66
N PHE A 792 19.35 -22.39 39.64
CA PHE A 792 19.41 -21.52 38.46
C PHE A 792 20.81 -21.56 37.85
N GLN A 793 20.92 -21.93 36.57
CA GLN A 793 22.16 -22.12 35.86
C GLN A 793 22.28 -21.14 34.69
N THR A 794 23.27 -20.26 34.74
CA THR A 794 23.59 -19.30 33.69
C THR A 794 25.07 -19.38 33.33
N ALA A 795 25.38 -19.44 32.03
CA ALA A 795 26.75 -19.60 31.53
C ALA A 795 27.53 -18.27 31.53
N ALA A 796 26.81 -17.15 31.46
CA ALA A 796 27.32 -15.79 31.58
C ALA A 796 26.75 -15.17 32.87
N GLY A 797 25.94 -14.12 32.75
CA GLY A 797 25.62 -13.23 33.88
C GLY A 797 24.31 -13.54 34.61
N LEU A 798 24.17 -12.93 35.78
CA LEU A 798 22.91 -12.73 36.49
C LEU A 798 22.72 -11.24 36.76
N THR A 799 21.62 -10.65 36.30
CA THR A 799 21.27 -9.24 36.59
C THR A 799 19.91 -9.15 37.28
N VAL A 800 19.87 -8.54 38.46
CA VAL A 800 18.64 -8.30 39.22
C VAL A 800 18.42 -6.80 39.35
N GLY A 801 17.23 -6.34 38.97
CA GLY A 801 16.89 -4.93 38.96
C GLY A 801 17.31 -4.20 37.69
N ILE A 802 16.81 -2.97 37.57
CA ILE A 802 17.14 -2.01 36.51
C ILE A 802 17.63 -0.70 37.15
N ALA A 803 18.16 0.21 36.32
CA ALA A 803 18.59 1.53 36.80
C ALA A 803 17.40 2.38 37.29
N GLY A 804 17.65 3.28 38.25
CA GLY A 804 16.69 4.25 38.77
C GLY A 804 16.12 3.89 40.15
N PRO A 805 15.55 4.86 40.90
CA PRO A 805 15.22 4.74 42.32
C PRO A 805 14.13 3.70 42.66
N THR A 806 13.35 3.27 41.66
CA THR A 806 12.33 2.20 41.78
C THR A 806 12.74 0.93 41.02
N GLY A 807 13.99 0.87 40.58
CA GLY A 807 14.52 -0.16 39.70
C GLY A 807 14.77 -1.51 40.38
N ALA A 808 14.86 -1.54 41.71
CA ALA A 808 15.07 -2.76 42.49
C ALA A 808 14.02 -3.85 42.19
N LYS A 809 14.45 -5.11 42.23
CA LYS A 809 13.58 -6.29 42.11
C LYS A 809 13.88 -7.27 43.24
N SER A 810 12.88 -8.08 43.55
CA SER A 810 12.96 -9.06 44.62
C SER A 810 12.69 -10.47 44.12
N VAL A 811 13.36 -11.43 44.76
CA VAL A 811 13.01 -12.85 44.74
C VAL A 811 12.15 -13.13 45.97
N ILE A 812 10.91 -13.54 45.75
CA ILE A 812 9.90 -13.76 46.79
C ILE A 812 9.71 -15.25 46.96
N MET A 813 9.84 -15.76 48.18
CA MET A 813 9.54 -17.16 48.53
C MET A 813 8.12 -17.25 49.09
N ILE A 814 7.33 -18.21 48.62
CA ILE A 814 5.99 -18.50 49.16
C ILE A 814 5.83 -19.99 49.49
N ASN A 815 4.77 -20.29 50.25
CA ASN A 815 4.29 -21.65 50.54
C ASN A 815 5.32 -22.59 51.19
N GLY A 816 6.17 -22.07 52.08
CA GLY A 816 7.09 -22.87 52.90
C GLY A 816 8.53 -22.96 52.38
N GLY A 817 8.86 -22.29 51.28
CA GLY A 817 10.21 -22.31 50.71
C GLY A 817 11.25 -21.62 51.60
N LEU A 818 12.44 -22.20 51.67
CA LEU A 818 13.54 -21.72 52.51
C LEU A 818 14.70 -21.16 51.66
N PRO A 819 15.27 -19.99 52.00
CA PRO A 819 16.40 -19.40 51.27
C PRO A 819 17.61 -20.32 51.10
N LYS A 820 17.92 -21.15 52.10
CA LYS A 820 19.04 -22.09 52.08
C LYS A 820 18.94 -23.16 50.98
N ASN A 821 17.77 -23.34 50.37
CA ASN A 821 17.53 -24.31 49.30
C ASN A 821 17.52 -23.68 47.89
N VAL A 822 17.89 -22.40 47.76
CA VAL A 822 17.96 -21.70 46.46
C VAL A 822 19.41 -21.48 46.07
N PHE A 823 19.79 -21.90 44.86
CA PHE A 823 21.17 -21.85 44.37
C PHE A 823 21.26 -21.17 43.01
N TRP A 824 22.22 -20.26 42.85
CA TRP A 824 22.51 -19.55 41.60
C TRP A 824 23.93 -19.87 41.13
N HIS A 825 24.04 -20.66 40.08
CA HIS A 825 25.28 -20.96 39.38
C HIS A 825 25.51 -19.95 38.26
N VAL A 826 26.50 -19.07 38.43
CA VAL A 826 26.77 -17.95 37.50
C VAL A 826 28.16 -18.09 36.88
N GLY A 827 28.22 -18.35 35.57
CA GLY A 827 29.47 -18.59 34.85
C GLY A 827 30.35 -17.35 34.64
N SER A 828 29.80 -16.15 34.79
CA SER A 828 30.56 -14.91 34.87
C SER A 828 30.23 -14.12 36.16
N ALA A 829 29.69 -12.91 36.06
CA ALA A 829 29.44 -12.01 37.19
C ALA A 829 27.94 -11.87 37.50
N ALA A 830 27.63 -11.61 38.76
CA ALA A 830 26.28 -11.29 39.23
C ALA A 830 26.18 -9.83 39.68
N THR A 831 25.18 -9.10 39.17
CA THR A 831 24.88 -7.72 39.55
C THR A 831 23.49 -7.66 40.19
N ILE A 832 23.44 -7.32 41.48
CA ILE A 832 22.23 -7.37 42.29
C ILE A 832 21.82 -5.97 42.72
N ASN A 833 20.67 -5.54 42.19
CA ASN A 833 20.00 -4.28 42.51
C ASN A 833 20.98 -3.10 42.55
N GLY A 834 21.58 -2.78 41.42
CA GLY A 834 22.53 -1.65 41.31
C GLY A 834 21.95 -0.32 41.79
N ALA A 835 20.62 -0.16 41.78
CA ALA A 835 19.91 1.02 42.28
C ALA A 835 19.65 1.03 43.80
N GLY A 836 20.12 0.03 44.56
CA GLY A 836 19.82 -0.15 45.97
C GLY A 836 18.41 -0.68 46.22
N GLY A 837 18.18 -1.30 47.39
CA GLY A 837 16.90 -1.89 47.76
C GLY A 837 16.65 -3.30 47.21
N GLY A 838 15.42 -3.79 47.41
CA GLY A 838 15.00 -5.14 47.00
C GLY A 838 15.60 -6.27 47.86
N THR A 839 15.13 -7.49 47.60
CA THR A 839 15.54 -8.69 48.36
C THR A 839 15.92 -9.82 47.42
N MET A 840 17.16 -10.26 47.50
CA MET A 840 17.68 -11.45 46.83
C MET A 840 17.62 -12.65 47.77
N VAL A 841 17.40 -13.84 47.22
CA VAL A 841 17.27 -15.08 47.98
C VAL A 841 18.18 -16.15 47.40
N GLY A 842 18.91 -16.84 48.27
CA GLY A 842 19.70 -18.02 47.91
C GLY A 842 21.21 -17.82 47.99
N THR A 843 21.93 -18.91 47.75
CA THR A 843 23.38 -18.92 47.63
C THR A 843 23.77 -18.60 46.19
N ILE A 844 24.39 -17.43 45.99
CA ILE A 844 24.97 -17.01 44.71
C ILE A 844 26.41 -17.49 44.65
N ILE A 845 26.74 -18.32 43.67
CA ILE A 845 28.13 -18.70 43.38
C ILE A 845 28.48 -18.25 41.95
N ALA A 846 29.33 -17.23 41.87
CA ALA A 846 29.74 -16.60 40.62
C ALA A 846 31.23 -16.84 40.35
N TYR A 847 31.57 -17.13 39.10
CA TYR A 847 32.96 -17.34 38.72
C TYR A 847 33.76 -16.03 38.71
N ALA A 848 33.15 -14.93 38.27
CA ALA A 848 33.81 -13.65 37.98
C ALA A 848 33.25 -12.44 38.77
N GLY A 849 32.69 -12.66 39.97
CA GLY A 849 32.39 -11.60 40.92
C GLY A 849 30.91 -11.42 41.23
N VAL A 850 30.64 -10.76 42.36
CA VAL A 850 29.28 -10.40 42.79
C VAL A 850 29.26 -8.94 43.24
N THR A 851 28.33 -8.15 42.71
CA THR A 851 28.18 -6.73 43.05
C THR A 851 26.78 -6.44 43.58
N PHE A 852 26.69 -5.78 44.72
CA PHE A 852 25.45 -5.33 45.34
C PHE A 852 25.41 -3.81 45.43
N SER A 853 24.36 -3.22 44.86
CA SER A 853 24.15 -1.77 44.86
C SER A 853 25.32 -0.97 44.26
N THR A 854 25.17 0.34 44.19
CA THR A 854 26.20 1.27 43.73
C THR A 854 26.33 2.45 44.70
N PRO A 855 27.50 3.13 44.74
CA PRO A 855 27.70 4.29 45.61
C PRO A 855 26.62 5.36 45.38
N GLY A 856 26.13 5.95 46.47
CA GLY A 856 25.05 6.95 46.45
C GLY A 856 23.66 6.42 46.80
N ASN A 857 23.45 5.09 46.79
CA ASN A 857 22.18 4.50 47.22
C ASN A 857 22.13 4.32 48.75
N THR A 858 21.10 4.86 49.38
CA THR A 858 20.90 4.79 50.84
C THR A 858 20.03 3.61 51.27
N THR A 859 19.14 3.13 50.40
CA THR A 859 18.29 1.98 50.66
C THR A 859 19.10 0.69 50.62
N GLN A 860 19.01 -0.11 51.68
CA GLN A 860 19.80 -1.34 51.78
C GLN A 860 19.31 -2.42 50.80
N THR A 861 20.26 -3.04 50.10
CA THR A 861 19.99 -4.28 49.35
C THR A 861 20.12 -5.46 50.30
N ILE A 862 19.11 -6.34 50.31
CA ILE A 862 19.08 -7.50 51.22
C ILE A 862 19.38 -8.78 50.45
N LEU A 863 20.26 -9.61 50.98
CA LEU A 863 20.45 -11.01 50.58
C LEU A 863 20.11 -11.93 51.74
N ASN A 864 19.10 -12.78 51.57
CA ASN A 864 18.87 -13.91 52.45
C ASN A 864 19.57 -15.13 51.84
N GLY A 865 20.81 -15.37 52.24
CA GLY A 865 21.67 -16.36 51.61
C GLY A 865 23.15 -16.02 51.71
N ARG A 866 23.92 -16.30 50.64
CA ARG A 866 25.39 -16.17 50.60
C ARG A 866 25.84 -15.62 49.26
N ALA A 867 26.93 -14.84 49.25
CA ALA A 867 27.54 -14.27 48.05
C ALA A 867 28.98 -14.78 47.90
N LEU A 868 29.18 -15.75 47.02
CA LEU A 868 30.45 -16.45 46.84
C LEU A 868 31.01 -16.15 45.45
N SER A 869 32.19 -15.54 45.39
CA SER A 869 32.95 -15.32 44.17
C SER A 869 34.20 -16.20 44.17
N LEU A 870 34.44 -16.92 43.08
CA LEU A 870 35.55 -17.88 43.00
C LEU A 870 36.88 -17.20 42.64
N ASN A 871 36.88 -16.33 41.62
CA ASN A 871 38.12 -15.76 41.05
C ASN A 871 38.15 -14.22 40.99
N ALA A 872 37.13 -13.55 41.55
CA ALA A 872 37.03 -12.10 41.53
C ALA A 872 36.45 -11.57 42.85
N SER A 873 36.29 -10.26 42.96
CA SER A 873 35.88 -9.62 44.22
C SER A 873 34.37 -9.71 44.44
N VAL A 874 33.98 -9.53 45.71
CA VAL A 874 32.61 -9.16 46.06
C VAL A 874 32.59 -7.69 46.46
N THR A 875 31.72 -6.90 45.83
CA THR A 875 31.59 -5.46 46.09
C THR A 875 30.20 -5.13 46.61
N MET A 876 30.14 -4.31 47.66
CA MET A 876 28.89 -4.01 48.38
C MET A 876 28.79 -2.53 48.73
N VAL A 877 27.55 -2.02 48.69
CA VAL A 877 27.17 -0.71 49.21
C VAL A 877 25.89 -0.87 50.01
N ASN A 878 25.91 -0.52 51.29
CA ASN A 878 24.74 -0.57 52.18
C ASN A 878 23.99 -1.90 52.03
N THR A 879 24.68 -3.03 52.18
CA THR A 879 24.11 -4.35 51.89
C THR A 879 23.94 -5.16 53.18
N THR A 880 22.77 -5.77 53.37
CA THR A 880 22.53 -6.71 54.48
C THR A 880 22.56 -8.14 53.95
N ILE A 881 23.47 -8.95 54.47
CA ILE A 881 23.54 -10.38 54.14
C ILE A 881 23.15 -11.18 55.38
N ASN A 882 22.01 -11.87 55.31
CA ASN A 882 21.53 -12.77 56.35
C ASN A 882 21.87 -14.20 55.95
N VAL A 883 22.86 -14.78 56.61
CA VAL A 883 23.25 -16.17 56.40
C VAL A 883 22.20 -17.08 57.01
N GLN A 884 21.62 -17.94 56.17
CA GLN A 884 20.52 -18.88 56.51
C GLN A 884 20.99 -20.34 56.49
#